data_AF-A0A8H7TBJ4-F1
#
_entry.id   AF-A0A8H7TBJ4-F1
#
_cell.length_a   1.000
_cell.length_b   1.000
_cell.length_c   1.000
_cell.angle_alpha   90.00
_cell.angle_beta   90.00
_cell.angle_gamma   90.00
#
_symmetry.space_group_name_H-M   'P 1'
#
loop_
_entity.id
_entity.type
_entity.pdbx_description
1 polymer ?
#
loop_
_entity_poly.entity_id
_entity_poly.type
_entity_poly.pdbx_seq_one_letter_code
_entity_poly.pdbx_strand_id
1 'polypeptide(L)'
;MSTVIHDKDQWSANAATYAQGNKSIQLSNAPTEALFTQLNVAYPFSNASAILDVGSGPGVTIGKLIETYGSQLPGDARLIASDFSAGMIEQVQRIKDEKAGENQIWRRVEPKVLDAHTLGGIEDSSVSHITGTMVYNLVANGRQALEAAHRVIQPGGVIGMTLGAGAESMDMMAVAAKKIRGEKAPVFQFPKDYGTIDGIKAEFETVGFRAEYVEVTESSIDVSDPKPLVDMFVRGKNPGAMFFVGDYSEAELDAFVEEFLKAIVEKYPDVPRKLKWRLIVAVGKKLTPQLFIPSEALRTPKVNGFEILDAPLRLLIPATKSNANLCKAFLSSTILNFTAPVLVNWGQEFHHDGWKANATHIAKITGILEYLDTRKKEHDYELILVADGSDSWFQFGPEVIKSRYSKITKSLHARTKAMIGERAVTAEGITQSSTILAAMDGQLESPLRKDLYGADTDVLDRKLHLPLHFRSHFLCSGVMVGTVLEMRKMFIRATEMIDTLPHGGSDQVIFNQIYGEQNYQREVMRLRHRKFWERLRDLRALGRQQPSIIDPHPTRKPMEKLDGAPLDFGIGLDYGLEISHSSVLSEWDGRWLTMADVDDAQDQQKDTGQRMKKVPNDVLEGPPPFMGLPDNVVSGEWLTWDTLCRGTEDEVFGDSLGPWEKEGENKDKKVGDQQQEKETRRKG
;
A
#
# COMPACT_ATOMS: atom_id res chain seq x y z
N MET A 1 -18.73 32.07 22.08
CA MET A 1 -17.31 31.97 22.45
C MET A 1 -17.07 30.53 22.87
N SER A 2 -16.33 29.75 22.09
CA SER A 2 -15.99 28.37 22.49
C SER A 2 -14.90 28.44 23.54
N THR A 3 -15.21 28.14 24.80
CA THR A 3 -14.21 27.95 25.85
C THR A 3 -13.45 26.65 25.54
N VAL A 4 -12.19 26.83 25.15
CA VAL A 4 -11.32 25.80 24.57
C VAL A 4 -10.77 24.88 25.67
N ILE A 5 -10.99 23.56 25.56
CA ILE A 5 -10.41 22.52 26.45
C ILE A 5 -8.87 22.35 26.19
N HIS A 6 -8.32 23.05 25.19
CA HIS A 6 -6.97 22.87 24.65
C HIS A 6 -5.90 23.85 25.18
N ASP A 7 -6.07 24.46 26.35
CA ASP A 7 -5.07 25.37 26.92
C ASP A 7 -3.89 24.59 27.54
N LYS A 8 -2.77 24.54 26.81
CA LYS A 8 -1.52 23.86 27.21
C LYS A 8 -0.98 24.31 28.57
N ASP A 9 -1.16 25.58 28.90
CA ASP A 9 -0.62 26.16 30.12
C ASP A 9 -1.46 25.74 31.34
N GLN A 10 -2.78 25.59 31.15
CA GLN A 10 -3.67 25.03 32.19
C GLN A 10 -3.37 23.56 32.48
N TRP A 11 -3.13 22.75 31.47
CA TRP A 11 -2.75 21.34 31.65
C TRP A 11 -1.37 21.20 32.31
N SER A 12 -0.44 22.09 32.01
CA SER A 12 0.88 22.11 32.66
C SER A 12 0.78 22.51 34.14
N ALA A 13 0.00 23.54 34.47
CA ALA A 13 -0.18 24.03 35.84
C ALA A 13 -0.86 23.01 36.77
N ASN A 14 -1.75 22.17 36.23
CA ASN A 14 -2.55 21.21 37.00
C ASN A 14 -1.99 19.78 37.00
N ALA A 15 -0.84 19.52 36.35
CA ALA A 15 -0.29 18.18 36.15
C ALA A 15 -0.06 17.39 37.45
N ALA A 16 0.44 18.05 38.51
CA ALA A 16 0.68 17.41 39.80
C ALA A 16 -0.62 17.00 40.52
N THR A 17 -1.63 17.87 40.50
CA THR A 17 -2.95 17.59 41.09
C THR A 17 -3.67 16.47 40.33
N TYR A 18 -3.57 16.46 39.00
CA TYR A 18 -4.12 15.40 38.16
C TYR A 18 -3.46 14.03 38.44
N ALA A 19 -2.13 14.00 38.58
CA ALA A 19 -1.39 12.78 38.92
C ALA A 19 -1.72 12.23 40.31
N GLN A 20 -2.01 13.10 41.28
CA GLN A 20 -2.44 12.68 42.63
C GLN A 20 -3.92 12.24 42.65
N GLY A 21 -4.81 12.95 41.96
CA GLY A 21 -6.23 12.63 41.85
C GLY A 21 -6.49 11.25 41.24
N ASN A 22 -5.76 10.89 40.17
CA ASN A 22 -5.85 9.56 39.55
C ASN A 22 -5.42 8.41 40.47
N LYS A 23 -4.57 8.65 41.48
CA LYS A 23 -4.22 7.64 42.49
C LYS A 23 -5.31 7.46 43.55
N SER A 24 -6.12 8.49 43.77
CA SER A 24 -7.16 8.53 44.82
C SER A 24 -8.54 8.04 44.36
N ILE A 25 -8.82 8.08 43.06
CA ILE A 25 -10.08 7.60 42.47
C ILE A 25 -9.81 6.25 41.81
N GLN A 26 -10.39 5.18 42.37
CA GLN A 26 -10.34 3.84 41.77
C GLN A 26 -11.23 3.77 40.53
N LEU A 27 -10.79 4.38 39.43
CA LEU A 27 -11.34 4.09 38.11
C LEU A 27 -11.02 2.63 37.78
N SER A 28 -12.02 1.88 37.30
CA SER A 28 -11.79 0.50 36.85
C SER A 28 -10.74 0.46 35.75
N ASN A 29 -9.74 -0.41 35.90
CA ASN A 29 -8.70 -0.64 34.89
C ASN A 29 -9.22 -1.42 33.66
N ALA A 30 -10.45 -1.93 33.71
CA ALA A 30 -11.02 -2.81 32.69
C ALA A 30 -10.91 -2.26 31.25
N PRO A 31 -11.13 -0.96 30.96
CA PRO A 31 -10.98 -0.43 29.60
C PRO A 31 -9.53 -0.47 29.10
N THR A 32 -8.55 -0.17 29.96
CA THR A 32 -7.12 -0.17 29.63
C THR A 32 -6.59 -1.61 29.51
N GLU A 33 -7.06 -2.52 30.35
CA GLU A 33 -6.74 -3.95 30.26
C GLU A 33 -7.33 -4.58 28.98
N ALA A 34 -8.57 -4.25 28.64
CA ALA A 34 -9.20 -4.64 27.38
C ALA A 34 -8.40 -4.07 26.19
N LEU A 35 -8.01 -2.80 26.25
CA LEU A 35 -7.21 -2.16 25.22
C LEU A 35 -5.90 -2.92 24.97
N PHE A 36 -5.12 -3.19 26.02
CA PHE A 36 -3.84 -3.91 25.86
C PHE A 36 -4.03 -5.35 25.42
N THR A 37 -5.06 -6.02 25.92
CA THR A 37 -5.41 -7.39 25.49
C THR A 37 -5.68 -7.43 23.99
N GLN A 38 -6.54 -6.53 23.50
CA GLN A 38 -6.91 -6.50 22.08
C GLN A 38 -5.76 -6.01 21.19
N LEU A 39 -4.95 -5.06 21.66
CA LEU A 39 -3.70 -4.68 20.97
C LEU A 39 -2.77 -5.88 20.80
N ASN A 40 -2.53 -6.63 21.88
CA ASN A 40 -1.64 -7.79 21.86
C ASN A 40 -2.18 -8.94 21.00
N VAL A 41 -3.51 -9.07 20.88
CA VAL A 41 -4.15 -10.01 19.94
C VAL A 41 -3.96 -9.56 18.50
N ALA A 42 -4.13 -8.28 18.20
CA ALA A 42 -4.03 -7.72 16.85
C ALA A 42 -2.58 -7.70 16.32
N TYR A 43 -1.64 -7.39 17.21
CA TYR A 43 -0.19 -7.47 16.97
C TYR A 43 0.54 -7.65 18.31
N PRO A 44 1.26 -8.78 18.53
CA PRO A 44 1.88 -9.07 19.82
C PRO A 44 2.93 -8.05 20.23
N PHE A 45 2.91 -7.65 21.51
CA PHE A 45 3.94 -6.76 22.09
C PHE A 45 5.35 -7.36 22.04
N SER A 46 5.48 -8.68 21.89
CA SER A 46 6.76 -9.36 21.62
C SER A 46 7.40 -8.99 20.29
N ASN A 47 6.66 -8.37 19.38
CA ASN A 47 7.11 -7.93 18.06
C ASN A 47 7.21 -6.40 17.97
N ALA A 48 7.19 -5.71 19.12
CA ALA A 48 7.24 -4.25 19.14
C ALA A 48 8.64 -3.73 18.77
N SER A 49 8.73 -2.92 17.71
CA SER A 49 9.93 -2.14 17.36
C SER A 49 9.95 -0.80 18.11
N ALA A 50 8.80 -0.13 18.17
CA ALA A 50 8.56 1.04 19.00
C ALA A 50 7.08 1.13 19.42
N ILE A 51 6.85 1.58 20.65
CA ILE A 51 5.53 1.84 21.23
C ILE A 51 5.42 3.34 21.53
N LEU A 52 4.41 4.01 21.00
CA LEU A 52 4.14 5.42 21.20
C LEU A 52 2.83 5.62 21.98
N ASP A 53 2.92 6.16 23.19
CA ASP A 53 1.78 6.61 23.98
C ASP A 53 1.49 8.08 23.68
N VAL A 54 0.47 8.33 22.86
CA VAL A 54 0.02 9.66 22.45
C VAL A 54 -0.92 10.22 23.50
N GLY A 55 -0.66 11.44 23.98
CA GLY A 55 -1.38 12.05 25.10
C GLY A 55 -1.23 11.23 26.37
N SER A 56 0.00 10.87 26.72
CA SER A 56 0.33 10.00 27.84
C SER A 56 -0.07 10.58 29.21
N GLY A 57 -0.34 11.89 29.27
CA GLY A 57 -0.52 12.61 30.52
C GLY A 57 0.68 12.37 31.44
N PRO A 58 0.46 12.06 32.74
CA PRO A 58 1.55 11.76 33.67
C PRO A 58 2.12 10.34 33.52
N GLY A 59 1.81 9.61 32.44
CA GLY A 59 2.41 8.30 32.12
C GLY A 59 1.68 7.09 32.69
N VAL A 60 0.36 7.18 32.91
CA VAL A 60 -0.45 6.09 33.47
C VAL A 60 -0.51 4.89 32.52
N THR A 61 -0.81 5.13 31.25
CA THR A 61 -0.99 4.08 30.23
C THR A 61 0.34 3.37 29.95
N ILE A 62 1.39 4.12 29.60
CA ILE A 62 2.73 3.52 29.42
C ILE A 62 3.24 2.79 30.67
N GLY A 63 2.97 3.31 31.87
CA GLY A 63 3.37 2.66 33.12
C GLY A 63 2.66 1.32 33.35
N LYS A 64 1.36 1.25 33.04
CA LYS A 64 0.58 0.01 33.14
C LYS A 64 0.99 -1.01 32.08
N LEU A 65 1.34 -0.56 30.88
CA LEU A 65 1.87 -1.41 29.82
C LEU A 65 3.18 -2.06 30.26
N ILE A 66 4.12 -1.27 30.83
CA ILE A 66 5.39 -1.79 31.36
C ILE A 66 5.15 -2.80 32.49
N GLU A 67 4.21 -2.53 33.40
CA GLU A 67 3.86 -3.46 34.48
C GLU A 67 3.32 -4.80 33.95
N THR A 68 2.46 -4.75 32.93
CA THR A 68 1.68 -5.92 32.48
C THR A 68 2.40 -6.73 31.40
N TYR A 69 3.05 -6.05 30.44
CA TYR A 69 3.67 -6.63 29.26
C TYR A 69 5.18 -6.41 29.18
N GLY A 70 5.79 -5.73 30.16
CA GLY A 70 7.20 -5.35 30.11
C GLY A 70 8.16 -6.53 29.86
N SER A 71 7.89 -7.69 30.43
CA SER A 71 8.70 -8.90 30.24
C SER A 71 8.62 -9.50 28.83
N GLN A 72 7.60 -9.12 28.05
CA GLN A 72 7.40 -9.58 26.68
C GLN A 72 8.03 -8.64 25.65
N LEU A 73 8.35 -7.41 26.04
CA LEU A 73 8.90 -6.41 25.12
C LEU A 73 10.33 -6.78 24.68
N PRO A 74 10.65 -6.66 23.37
CA PRO A 74 12.02 -6.78 22.89
C PRO A 74 12.97 -5.82 23.60
N GLY A 75 14.24 -6.20 23.76
CA GLY A 75 15.22 -5.43 24.52
C GLY A 75 15.61 -4.09 23.87
N ASP A 76 15.47 -4.01 22.55
CA ASP A 76 15.73 -2.87 21.68
C ASP A 76 14.48 -2.04 21.36
N ALA A 77 13.29 -2.51 21.77
CA ALA A 77 12.04 -1.78 21.56
C ALA A 77 12.10 -0.39 22.22
N ARG A 78 11.74 0.64 21.45
CA ARG A 78 11.64 2.03 21.95
C ARG A 78 10.29 2.25 22.63
N LEU A 79 10.28 2.98 23.74
CA LEU A 79 9.05 3.32 24.46
C LEU A 79 8.93 4.84 24.53
N ILE A 80 7.97 5.42 23.83
CA ILE A 80 7.84 6.86 23.69
C ILE A 80 6.57 7.30 24.41
N ALA A 81 6.70 8.20 25.38
CA ALA A 81 5.57 8.79 26.08
C ALA A 81 5.47 10.25 25.65
N SER A 82 4.34 10.63 25.05
CA SER A 82 4.21 11.92 24.41
C SER A 82 2.96 12.67 24.84
N ASP A 83 3.11 13.97 25.07
CA ASP A 83 2.02 14.85 25.48
C ASP A 83 2.35 16.28 25.02
N PHE A 84 1.33 17.07 24.70
CA PHE A 84 1.53 18.46 24.28
C PHE A 84 1.91 19.36 25.47
N SER A 85 1.63 18.93 26.71
CA SER A 85 1.96 19.59 27.97
C SER A 85 3.35 19.21 28.48
N ALA A 86 4.21 20.20 28.67
CA ALA A 86 5.53 19.98 29.25
C ALA A 86 5.44 19.48 30.71
N GLY A 87 4.47 20.00 31.48
CA GLY A 87 4.28 19.59 32.88
C GLY A 87 3.86 18.13 33.04
N MET A 88 3.12 17.58 32.07
CA MET A 88 2.78 16.15 32.03
C MET A 88 4.02 15.30 31.75
N ILE A 89 4.83 15.70 30.77
CA ILE A 89 6.08 15.01 30.42
C ILE A 89 7.11 15.07 31.55
N GLU A 90 7.16 16.16 32.32
CA GLU A 90 7.97 16.23 33.54
C GLU A 90 7.58 15.16 34.58
N GLN A 91 6.29 14.83 34.72
CA GLN A 91 5.88 13.73 35.61
C GLN A 91 6.36 12.37 35.09
N VAL A 92 6.28 12.14 33.77
CA VAL A 92 6.82 10.92 33.16
C VAL A 92 8.32 10.81 33.40
N GLN A 93 9.06 11.91 33.26
CA GLN A 93 10.49 11.96 33.53
C GLN A 93 10.79 11.63 35.00
N ARG A 94 10.03 12.17 35.96
CA ARG A 94 10.19 11.81 37.39
C ARG A 94 9.97 10.32 37.64
N ILE A 95 8.90 9.73 37.08
CA ILE A 95 8.62 8.30 37.24
C ILE A 95 9.74 7.45 36.63
N LYS A 96 10.26 7.87 35.46
CA LYS A 96 11.42 7.25 34.84
C LYS A 96 12.63 7.28 35.77
N ASP A 97 12.96 8.44 36.34
CA ASP A 97 14.13 8.60 37.21
C ASP A 97 14.01 7.78 38.50
N GLU A 98 12.81 7.74 39.09
CA GLU A 98 12.51 6.93 40.29
C GLU A 98 12.60 5.43 40.01
N LYS A 99 12.03 4.95 38.89
CA LYS A 99 11.90 3.52 38.60
C LYS A 99 13.05 2.92 37.79
N ALA A 100 13.90 3.75 37.18
CA ALA A 100 15.03 3.29 36.36
C ALA A 100 16.07 2.45 37.14
N GLY A 101 16.13 2.58 38.46
CA GLY A 101 16.97 1.75 39.32
C GLY A 101 16.48 0.31 39.48
N GLU A 102 15.15 0.13 39.52
CA GLU A 102 14.49 -1.13 39.86
C GLU A 102 14.00 -1.89 38.62
N ASN A 103 13.64 -1.18 37.56
CA ASN A 103 13.11 -1.76 36.34
C ASN A 103 13.83 -1.15 35.12
N GLN A 104 14.69 -1.95 34.49
CA GLN A 104 15.52 -1.52 33.36
C GLN A 104 14.71 -1.04 32.14
N ILE A 105 13.43 -1.44 32.03
CA ILE A 105 12.54 -1.00 30.95
C ILE A 105 12.26 0.50 31.05
N TRP A 106 12.13 1.05 32.26
CA TRP A 106 11.91 2.50 32.45
C TRP A 106 13.08 3.35 31.94
N ARG A 107 14.31 2.81 31.88
CA ARG A 107 15.46 3.51 31.27
C ARG A 107 15.24 3.81 29.79
N ARG A 108 14.49 2.95 29.09
CA ARG A 108 14.18 3.06 27.66
C ARG A 108 13.03 4.00 27.34
N VAL A 109 12.29 4.46 28.34
CA VAL A 109 11.18 5.40 28.12
C VAL A 109 11.74 6.76 27.66
N GLU A 110 11.23 7.28 26.56
CA GLU A 110 11.55 8.55 25.94
C GLU A 110 10.39 9.54 26.18
N PRO A 111 10.49 10.43 27.17
CA PRO A 111 9.48 11.46 27.39
C PRO A 111 9.65 12.57 26.33
N LYS A 112 8.60 12.88 25.56
CA LYS A 112 8.65 13.88 24.48
C LYS A 112 7.45 14.82 24.52
N VAL A 113 7.71 16.13 24.40
CA VAL A 113 6.63 17.11 24.23
C VAL A 113 6.22 17.15 22.76
N LEU A 114 5.08 16.56 22.40
CA LEU A 114 4.61 16.43 21.02
C LEU A 114 3.12 16.81 20.89
N ASP A 115 2.75 17.40 19.75
CA ASP A 115 1.35 17.60 19.37
C ASP A 115 0.81 16.36 18.64
N ALA A 116 -0.30 15.81 19.11
CA ALA A 116 -0.96 14.65 18.50
C ALA A 116 -1.40 14.88 17.05
N HIS A 117 -1.68 16.13 16.63
CA HIS A 117 -2.09 16.44 15.26
C HIS A 117 -0.96 16.35 14.24
N THR A 118 0.29 16.38 14.69
CA THR A 118 1.45 16.38 13.79
C THR A 118 2.40 15.24 14.09
N LEU A 119 2.56 14.86 15.36
CA LEU A 119 3.60 13.96 15.86
C LEU A 119 4.99 14.34 15.31
N GLY A 120 5.25 15.65 15.23
CA GLY A 120 6.49 16.20 14.67
C GLY A 120 7.71 15.73 15.46
N GLY A 121 8.69 15.12 14.79
CA GLY A 121 9.86 14.50 15.45
C GLY A 121 9.71 13.00 15.71
N ILE A 122 8.65 12.38 15.20
CA ILE A 122 8.53 10.94 14.99
C ILE A 122 8.59 10.66 13.49
N GLU A 123 9.50 9.78 13.09
CA GLU A 123 9.74 9.38 11.70
C GLU A 123 8.56 8.57 11.14
N ASP A 124 8.34 8.68 9.84
CA ASP A 124 7.32 7.92 9.12
C ASP A 124 7.58 6.42 9.24
N SER A 125 6.53 5.64 9.43
CA SER A 125 6.61 4.17 9.54
C SER A 125 7.63 3.64 10.58
N SER A 126 7.94 4.41 11.62
CA SER A 126 8.92 4.05 12.66
C SER A 126 8.32 3.41 13.91
N VAL A 127 6.99 3.40 14.03
CA VAL A 127 6.27 2.93 15.23
C VAL A 127 5.48 1.67 14.93
N SER A 128 5.57 0.66 15.80
CA SER A 128 4.80 -0.58 15.68
C SER A 128 3.45 -0.55 16.39
N HIS A 129 3.39 0.12 17.55
CA HIS A 129 2.20 0.19 18.40
C HIS A 129 1.95 1.62 18.82
N ILE A 130 0.70 2.07 18.73
CA ILE A 130 0.27 3.37 19.26
C ILE A 130 -0.80 3.13 20.33
N THR A 131 -0.68 3.78 21.49
CA THR A 131 -1.76 3.91 22.46
C THR A 131 -2.21 5.36 22.55
N GLY A 132 -3.52 5.60 22.71
CA GLY A 132 -4.05 6.94 22.96
C GLY A 132 -5.33 6.88 23.78
N THR A 133 -5.20 7.05 25.09
CA THR A 133 -6.33 6.91 26.02
C THR A 133 -7.00 8.24 26.28
N MET A 134 -8.26 8.40 25.86
CA MET A 134 -9.04 9.65 25.96
C MET A 134 -8.37 10.85 25.28
N VAL A 135 -7.82 10.64 24.07
CA VAL A 135 -7.08 11.69 23.34
C VAL A 135 -7.80 12.11 22.07
N TYR A 136 -8.06 11.18 21.15
CA TYR A 136 -8.59 11.49 19.81
C TYR A 136 -9.98 12.14 19.82
N ASN A 137 -10.76 11.95 20.90
CA ASN A 137 -12.05 12.62 21.12
C ASN A 137 -11.95 13.96 21.88
N LEU A 138 -10.76 14.32 22.39
CA LEU A 138 -10.49 15.53 23.17
C LEU A 138 -9.56 16.53 22.48
N VAL A 139 -8.93 16.15 21.37
CA VAL A 139 -8.12 17.04 20.54
C VAL A 139 -9.01 17.88 19.61
N ALA A 140 -8.49 19.01 19.13
CA ALA A 140 -9.25 19.95 18.30
C ALA A 140 -9.70 19.33 16.96
N ASN A 141 -8.85 18.47 16.38
CA ASN A 141 -9.14 17.74 15.16
C ASN A 141 -8.71 16.27 15.29
N GLY A 142 -9.65 15.41 15.67
CA GLY A 142 -9.41 13.98 15.83
C GLY A 142 -8.91 13.29 14.56
N ARG A 143 -9.44 13.67 13.39
CA ARG A 143 -9.05 13.08 12.10
C ARG A 143 -7.60 13.35 11.77
N GLN A 144 -7.18 14.61 11.91
CA GLN A 144 -5.79 14.99 11.68
C GLN A 144 -4.83 14.26 12.63
N ALA A 145 -5.22 14.10 13.91
CA ALA A 145 -4.43 13.31 14.85
C ALA A 145 -4.35 11.82 14.45
N LEU A 146 -5.45 11.26 13.94
CA LEU A 146 -5.48 9.88 13.44
C LEU A 146 -4.63 9.71 12.17
N GLU A 147 -4.62 10.69 11.27
CA GLU A 147 -3.75 10.73 10.07
C GLU A 147 -2.27 10.83 10.45
N ALA A 148 -1.92 11.64 11.45
CA ALA A 148 -0.56 11.72 11.98
C ALA A 148 -0.13 10.38 12.59
N ALA A 149 -1.02 9.71 13.34
CA ALA A 149 -0.79 8.37 13.85
C ALA A 149 -0.60 7.33 12.71
N HIS A 150 -1.38 7.44 11.64
CA HIS A 150 -1.23 6.59 10.44
C HIS A 150 0.11 6.81 9.73
N ARG A 151 0.61 8.04 9.65
CA ARG A 151 1.92 8.36 9.05
C ARG A 151 3.07 7.67 9.78
N VAL A 152 3.09 7.76 11.11
CA VAL A 152 4.23 7.26 11.92
C VAL A 152 4.19 5.76 12.17
N ILE A 153 3.02 5.12 12.05
CA ILE A 153 2.90 3.69 12.29
C ILE A 153 3.34 2.89 11.06
N GLN A 154 4.14 1.84 11.25
CA GLN A 154 4.63 0.98 10.18
C GLN A 154 3.49 0.17 9.54
N PRO A 155 3.63 -0.28 8.28
CA PRO A 155 2.68 -1.22 7.67
C PRO A 155 2.44 -2.45 8.55
N GLY A 156 1.17 -2.81 8.76
CA GLY A 156 0.78 -3.92 9.64
C GLY A 156 0.87 -3.62 11.15
N GLY A 157 1.32 -2.43 11.56
CA GLY A 157 1.30 -1.97 12.95
C GLY A 157 -0.12 -1.69 13.46
N VAL A 158 -0.26 -1.51 14.78
CA VAL A 158 -1.57 -1.36 15.45
C VAL A 158 -1.70 -0.09 16.28
N ILE A 159 -2.85 0.55 16.19
CA ILE A 159 -3.26 1.66 17.04
C ILE A 159 -4.38 1.21 17.96
N GLY A 160 -4.28 1.57 19.23
CA GLY A 160 -5.31 1.31 20.22
C GLY A 160 -5.67 2.60 20.95
N MET A 161 -6.96 2.83 21.15
CA MET A 161 -7.46 4.02 21.83
C MET A 161 -8.67 3.74 22.70
N THR A 162 -8.84 4.57 23.74
CA THR A 162 -10.10 4.68 24.47
C THR A 162 -10.75 6.03 24.17
N LEU A 163 -12.06 6.02 23.92
CA LEU A 163 -12.82 7.20 23.54
C LEU A 163 -14.07 7.34 24.42
N GLY A 164 -14.48 8.58 24.71
CA GLY A 164 -15.68 8.85 25.48
C GLY A 164 -16.94 8.64 24.65
N ALA A 165 -17.82 7.72 25.08
CA ALA A 165 -19.14 7.49 24.48
C ALA A 165 -20.29 8.08 25.33
N GLY A 166 -20.03 8.30 26.61
CA GLY A 166 -20.96 8.96 27.51
C GLY A 166 -20.43 8.97 28.94
N ALA A 167 -20.72 10.03 29.68
CA ALA A 167 -20.28 10.21 31.06
C ALA A 167 -21.41 10.82 31.88
N GLU A 168 -21.95 10.06 32.84
CA GLU A 168 -23.08 10.56 33.64
C GLU A 168 -22.71 11.79 34.47
N SER A 169 -21.44 11.93 34.85
CA SER A 169 -20.92 13.13 35.50
C SER A 169 -21.03 14.37 34.60
N MET A 170 -20.79 14.25 33.30
CA MET A 170 -20.93 15.35 32.34
C MET A 170 -22.39 15.72 32.13
N ASP A 171 -23.28 14.73 32.05
CA ASP A 171 -24.72 14.97 31.94
C ASP A 171 -25.25 15.73 33.17
N MET A 172 -24.82 15.34 34.37
CA MET A 172 -25.19 16.01 35.62
C MET A 172 -24.61 17.41 35.73
N MET A 173 -23.36 17.62 35.32
CA MET A 173 -22.75 18.95 35.25
C MET A 173 -23.48 19.87 34.25
N ALA A 174 -23.95 19.33 33.12
CA ALA A 174 -24.78 20.09 32.19
C ALA A 174 -26.14 20.47 32.79
N VAL A 175 -26.76 19.58 33.57
CA VAL A 175 -27.99 19.88 34.33
C VAL A 175 -27.74 20.98 35.36
N ALA A 176 -26.65 20.90 36.13
CA ALA A 176 -26.27 21.92 37.11
C ALA A 176 -26.00 23.28 36.44
N ALA A 177 -25.24 23.30 35.34
CA ALA A 177 -24.98 24.50 34.55
C ALA A 177 -26.28 25.14 34.06
N LYS A 178 -27.20 24.32 33.52
CA LYS A 178 -28.50 24.79 33.01
C LYS A 178 -29.39 25.37 34.12
N LYS A 179 -29.35 24.82 35.34
CA LYS A 179 -30.08 25.40 36.48
C LYS A 179 -29.55 26.76 36.90
N ILE A 180 -28.24 26.98 36.79
CA ILE A 180 -27.60 28.25 37.22
C ILE A 180 -27.71 29.32 36.14
N ARG A 181 -27.39 28.98 34.89
CA ARG A 181 -27.27 29.95 33.78
C ARG A 181 -28.34 29.84 32.70
N GLY A 182 -29.31 28.91 32.85
CA GLY A 182 -30.39 28.72 31.88
C GLY A 182 -29.84 28.39 30.50
N GLU A 183 -30.39 29.02 29.46
CA GLU A 183 -29.99 28.83 28.06
C GLU A 183 -28.57 29.34 27.73
N LYS A 184 -27.90 30.03 28.66
CA LYS A 184 -26.48 30.42 28.50
C LYS A 184 -25.51 29.30 28.89
N ALA A 185 -26.00 28.20 29.45
CA ALA A 185 -25.17 27.07 29.83
C ALA A 185 -24.63 26.34 28.59
N PRO A 186 -23.35 25.91 28.59
CA PRO A 186 -22.78 25.17 27.47
C PRO A 186 -23.33 23.74 27.41
N VAL A 187 -23.55 23.25 26.19
CA VAL A 187 -23.98 21.87 25.92
C VAL A 187 -22.76 21.05 25.52
N PHE A 188 -22.42 20.04 26.33
CA PHE A 188 -21.34 19.12 26.02
C PHE A 188 -21.87 17.86 25.35
N GLN A 189 -21.27 17.49 24.22
CA GLN A 189 -21.43 16.17 23.61
C GLN A 189 -20.09 15.73 23.05
N PHE A 190 -19.78 14.44 23.17
CA PHE A 190 -18.63 13.89 22.47
C PHE A 190 -18.82 14.01 20.95
N PRO A 191 -17.75 14.26 20.18
CA PRO A 191 -17.83 14.27 18.72
C PRO A 191 -18.42 12.97 18.22
N LYS A 192 -19.41 13.00 17.31
CA LYS A 192 -20.08 11.77 16.83
C LYS A 192 -19.09 10.77 16.22
N ASP A 193 -18.10 11.30 15.50
CA ASP A 193 -17.08 10.52 14.80
C ASP A 193 -16.16 9.75 15.75
N TYR A 194 -16.01 10.21 17.00
CA TYR A 194 -15.18 9.55 18.02
C TYR A 194 -15.97 9.09 19.26
N GLY A 195 -17.29 9.33 19.29
CA GLY A 195 -18.18 9.01 20.41
C GLY A 195 -19.15 7.87 20.13
N THR A 196 -19.09 7.27 18.94
CA THR A 196 -19.94 6.15 18.51
C THR A 196 -19.12 5.05 17.85
N ILE A 197 -19.61 3.80 17.92
CA ILE A 197 -18.96 2.65 17.26
C ILE A 197 -18.85 2.87 15.75
N ASP A 198 -19.94 3.32 15.11
CA ASP A 198 -19.97 3.52 13.66
C ASP A 198 -19.08 4.69 13.23
N GLY A 199 -19.04 5.77 14.03
CA GLY A 199 -18.16 6.90 13.80
C GLY A 199 -16.69 6.50 13.75
N ILE A 200 -16.20 5.81 14.79
CA ILE A 200 -14.78 5.47 14.85
C ILE A 200 -14.39 4.43 13.79
N LYS A 201 -15.31 3.51 13.44
CA LYS A 201 -15.09 2.58 12.32
C LYS A 201 -14.96 3.33 10.99
N ALA A 202 -15.79 4.34 10.75
CA ALA A 202 -15.72 5.16 9.55
C ALA A 202 -14.43 6.01 9.49
N GLU A 203 -13.97 6.55 10.62
CA GLU A 203 -12.68 7.26 10.69
C GLU A 203 -11.50 6.32 10.43
N PHE A 204 -11.51 5.12 11.01
CA PHE A 204 -10.51 4.09 10.70
C PHE A 204 -10.47 3.76 9.21
N GLU A 205 -11.62 3.48 8.59
CA GLU A 205 -11.71 3.18 7.17
C GLU A 205 -11.20 4.36 6.30
N THR A 206 -11.61 5.59 6.64
CA THR A 206 -11.22 6.80 5.90
C THR A 206 -9.71 7.04 5.92
N VAL A 207 -9.06 6.79 7.06
CA VAL A 207 -7.62 7.06 7.24
C VAL A 207 -6.73 5.89 6.76
N GLY A 208 -7.29 4.68 6.60
CA GLY A 208 -6.54 3.50 6.12
C GLY A 208 -6.26 2.43 7.18
N PHE A 209 -7.03 2.41 8.25
CA PHE A 209 -7.00 1.36 9.26
C PHE A 209 -8.15 0.35 9.07
N ARG A 210 -7.88 -0.92 9.33
CA ARG A 210 -8.93 -1.93 9.55
C ARG A 210 -9.27 -1.99 11.03
N ALA A 211 -10.55 -1.89 11.35
CA ALA A 211 -11.04 -2.08 12.71
C ALA A 211 -10.90 -3.55 13.13
N GLU A 212 -9.98 -3.86 14.04
CA GLU A 212 -9.80 -5.21 14.61
C GLU A 212 -10.77 -5.44 15.78
N TYR A 213 -11.00 -4.40 16.58
CA TYR A 213 -11.88 -4.45 17.73
C TYR A 213 -12.47 -3.07 18.00
N VAL A 214 -13.79 -2.98 18.17
CA VAL A 214 -14.47 -1.74 18.59
C VAL A 214 -15.69 -2.12 19.43
N GLU A 215 -15.61 -1.93 20.75
CA GLU A 215 -16.71 -2.22 21.67
C GLU A 215 -16.85 -1.12 22.72
N VAL A 216 -18.07 -0.98 23.25
CA VAL A 216 -18.36 -0.10 24.38
C VAL A 216 -18.17 -0.89 25.67
N THR A 217 -17.30 -0.38 26.54
CA THR A 217 -17.09 -0.88 27.89
C THR A 217 -17.71 0.11 28.88
N GLU A 218 -18.55 -0.41 29.78
CA GLU A 218 -19.04 0.37 30.92
C GLU A 218 -18.07 0.25 32.10
N SER A 219 -17.71 1.39 32.67
CA SER A 219 -16.97 1.51 33.91
C SER A 219 -17.81 2.29 34.93
N SER A 220 -17.52 2.13 36.21
CA SER A 220 -18.20 2.88 37.26
C SER A 220 -17.24 3.37 38.32
N ILE A 221 -17.50 4.56 38.84
CA ILE A 221 -16.78 5.14 39.98
C ILE A 221 -17.71 5.10 41.20
N ASP A 222 -17.22 4.62 42.34
CA ASP A 222 -17.94 4.71 43.61
C ASP A 222 -17.96 6.17 44.08
N VAL A 223 -19.17 6.70 44.26
CA VAL A 223 -19.44 8.05 44.76
C VAL A 223 -20.44 8.03 45.90
N SER A 224 -20.37 6.98 46.72
CA SER A 224 -21.18 6.86 47.92
C SER A 224 -21.04 8.10 48.82
N ASP A 225 -19.84 8.66 48.86
CA ASP A 225 -19.57 10.05 49.25
C ASP A 225 -19.16 10.88 48.00
N PRO A 226 -20.08 11.67 47.41
CA PRO A 226 -19.81 12.38 46.16
C PRO A 226 -18.97 13.67 46.34
N LYS A 227 -18.86 14.21 47.56
CA LYS A 227 -18.23 15.52 47.80
C LYS A 227 -16.75 15.59 47.40
N PRO A 228 -15.89 14.63 47.76
CA PRO A 228 -14.49 14.64 47.35
C PRO A 228 -14.32 14.64 45.82
N LEU A 229 -15.15 13.86 45.10
CA LEU A 229 -15.11 13.81 43.64
C LEU A 229 -15.54 15.14 43.02
N VAL A 230 -16.64 15.73 43.50
CA VAL A 230 -17.16 16.99 42.98
C VAL A 230 -16.17 18.14 43.23
N ASP A 231 -15.61 18.23 44.43
CA ASP A 231 -14.62 19.27 44.74
C ASP A 231 -13.34 19.08 43.90
N MET A 232 -12.90 17.84 43.66
CA MET A 232 -11.76 17.58 42.77
C MET A 232 -12.06 18.00 41.32
N PHE A 233 -13.24 17.70 40.79
CA PHE A 233 -13.60 18.09 39.42
C PHE A 233 -13.72 19.60 39.28
N VAL A 234 -14.49 20.25 40.16
CA VAL A 234 -14.84 21.67 40.03
C VAL A 234 -13.72 22.56 40.57
N ARG A 235 -13.32 22.38 41.83
CA ARG A 235 -12.31 23.23 42.49
C ARG A 235 -10.88 22.84 42.15
N GLY A 236 -10.66 21.57 41.83
CA GLY A 236 -9.40 21.10 41.26
C GLY A 236 -9.20 21.52 39.79
N LYS A 237 -10.13 22.29 39.21
CA LYS A 237 -10.08 22.81 37.83
C LYS A 237 -9.85 21.71 36.80
N ASN A 238 -10.57 20.60 36.95
CA ASN A 238 -10.52 19.53 35.96
C ASN A 238 -10.98 20.09 34.59
N PRO A 239 -10.25 19.84 33.50
CA PRO A 239 -10.56 20.42 32.19
C PRO A 239 -11.98 20.12 31.69
N GLY A 240 -12.54 18.95 32.06
CA GLY A 240 -13.92 18.60 31.77
C GLY A 240 -14.94 19.45 32.53
N ALA A 241 -14.63 19.86 33.77
CA ALA A 241 -15.46 20.77 34.55
C ALA A 241 -15.29 22.23 34.08
N MET A 242 -14.07 22.63 33.73
CA MET A 242 -13.76 23.98 33.23
C MET A 242 -14.51 24.35 31.95
N PHE A 243 -14.92 23.35 31.15
CA PHE A 243 -15.85 23.56 30.04
C PHE A 243 -17.17 24.22 30.49
N PHE A 244 -17.69 23.81 31.65
CA PHE A 244 -18.92 24.35 32.22
C PHE A 244 -18.68 25.58 33.09
N VAL A 245 -17.63 25.58 33.91
CA VAL A 245 -17.45 26.54 35.01
C VAL A 245 -16.32 27.56 34.83
N GLY A 246 -15.65 27.56 33.67
CA GLY A 246 -14.40 28.32 33.48
C GLY A 246 -14.51 29.83 33.65
N ASP A 247 -15.71 30.40 33.52
CA ASP A 247 -16.02 31.82 33.69
C ASP A 247 -17.01 32.08 34.84
N TYR A 248 -17.14 31.13 35.77
CA TYR A 248 -18.03 31.26 36.94
C TYR A 248 -17.36 32.10 38.02
N SER A 249 -18.15 32.97 38.66
CA SER A 249 -17.77 33.60 39.94
C SER A 249 -17.75 32.57 41.08
N GLU A 250 -17.08 32.86 42.19
CA GLU A 250 -17.05 31.97 43.36
C GLU A 250 -18.46 31.60 43.87
N ALA A 251 -19.40 32.56 43.86
CA ALA A 251 -20.79 32.29 44.24
C ALA A 251 -21.50 31.36 43.25
N GLU A 252 -21.23 31.48 41.95
CA GLU A 252 -21.75 30.55 40.94
C GLU A 252 -21.09 29.17 41.04
N LEU A 253 -19.81 29.09 41.40
CA LEU A 253 -19.10 27.83 41.63
C LEU A 253 -19.68 27.08 42.83
N ASP A 254 -19.95 27.77 43.94
CA ASP A 254 -20.57 27.18 45.12
C ASP A 254 -21.97 26.64 44.80
N ALA A 255 -22.80 27.42 44.09
CA ALA A 255 -24.09 26.97 43.62
C ALA A 255 -23.99 25.77 42.65
N PHE A 256 -22.97 25.74 41.79
CA PHE A 256 -22.72 24.64 40.86
C PHE A 256 -22.35 23.35 41.60
N VAL A 257 -21.50 23.44 42.62
CA VAL A 257 -21.15 22.31 43.47
C VAL A 257 -22.39 21.76 44.17
N GLU A 258 -23.25 22.61 44.72
CA GLU A 258 -24.49 22.17 45.37
C GLU A 258 -25.45 21.48 44.39
N GLU A 259 -25.69 22.06 43.21
CA GLU A 259 -26.59 21.47 42.22
C GLU A 259 -26.03 20.18 41.60
N PHE A 260 -24.70 20.08 41.44
CA PHE A 260 -24.07 18.85 40.96
C PHE A 260 -24.17 17.74 42.01
N LEU A 261 -23.90 18.04 43.28
CA LEU A 261 -24.09 17.09 44.39
C LEU A 261 -25.54 16.60 44.47
N LYS A 262 -26.49 17.51 44.36
CA LYS A 262 -27.92 17.21 44.35
C LYS A 262 -28.29 16.31 43.17
N ALA A 263 -27.79 16.59 41.96
CA ALA A 263 -28.04 15.76 40.79
C ALA A 263 -27.52 14.31 40.95
N ILE A 264 -26.37 14.13 41.62
CA ILE A 264 -25.84 12.79 41.92
C ILE A 264 -26.76 12.05 42.90
N VAL A 265 -27.16 12.69 43.99
CA VAL A 265 -28.00 12.08 45.03
C VAL A 265 -29.42 11.80 44.53
N GLU A 266 -29.99 12.68 43.70
CA GLU A 266 -31.32 12.48 43.10
C GLU A 266 -31.33 11.29 42.12
N LYS A 267 -30.27 11.12 41.32
CA LYS A 267 -30.18 10.00 40.36
C LYS A 267 -29.85 8.68 41.05
N TYR A 268 -29.04 8.71 42.11
CA TYR A 268 -28.63 7.55 42.89
C TYR A 268 -28.96 7.77 44.38
N PRO A 269 -30.22 7.55 44.80
CA PRO A 269 -30.64 7.80 46.17
C PRO A 269 -29.98 6.84 47.17
N ASP A 270 -29.81 5.58 46.77
CA ASP A 270 -29.32 4.48 47.61
C ASP A 270 -27.79 4.32 47.55
N VAL A 271 -27.21 3.71 48.60
CA VAL A 271 -25.77 3.47 48.75
C VAL A 271 -25.48 1.96 48.56
N PRO A 272 -24.42 1.55 47.83
CA PRO A 272 -23.38 2.38 47.21
C PRO A 272 -23.81 3.07 45.91
N ARG A 273 -23.41 4.34 45.76
CA ARG A 273 -23.68 5.13 44.54
C ARG A 273 -22.57 4.89 43.54
N LYS A 274 -22.95 4.60 42.29
CA LYS A 274 -21.99 4.31 41.21
C LYS A 274 -22.28 5.16 39.99
N LEU A 275 -21.42 6.15 39.72
CA LEU A 275 -21.51 6.93 38.48
C LEU A 275 -20.96 6.11 37.33
N LYS A 276 -21.74 5.99 36.26
CA LYS A 276 -21.36 5.21 35.08
C LYS A 276 -20.61 6.07 34.06
N TRP A 277 -19.63 5.44 33.45
CA TRP A 277 -18.85 5.94 32.32
C TRP A 277 -18.89 4.91 31.20
N ARG A 278 -19.15 5.36 29.98
CA ARG A 278 -19.14 4.53 28.79
C ARG A 278 -17.97 4.95 27.92
N LEU A 279 -17.06 4.01 27.72
CA LEU A 279 -15.85 4.19 26.94
C LEU A 279 -15.90 3.24 25.75
N ILE A 280 -15.56 3.71 24.55
CA ILE A 280 -15.26 2.83 23.44
C ILE A 280 -13.79 2.42 23.57
N VAL A 281 -13.51 1.12 23.49
CA VAL A 281 -12.18 0.58 23.26
C VAL A 281 -12.10 0.25 21.78
N ALA A 282 -11.19 0.91 21.06
CA ALA A 282 -11.01 0.74 19.62
C ALA A 282 -9.57 0.36 19.31
N VAL A 283 -9.39 -0.71 18.53
CA VAL A 283 -8.11 -1.16 17.99
C VAL A 283 -8.22 -1.20 16.47
N GLY A 284 -7.34 -0.44 15.83
CA GLY A 284 -7.17 -0.40 14.39
C GLY A 284 -5.83 -0.99 14.00
N LYS A 285 -5.80 -1.79 12.92
CA LYS A 285 -4.55 -2.25 12.31
C LYS A 285 -4.31 -1.43 11.06
N LYS A 286 -3.11 -0.82 10.94
CA LYS A 286 -2.74 -0.15 9.69
C LYS A 286 -2.70 -1.23 8.65
N LEU A 287 -3.50 -1.05 7.60
CA LEU A 287 -3.49 -1.98 6.50
C LEU A 287 -2.08 -1.95 5.92
N THR A 288 -1.36 -3.06 6.07
CA THR A 288 -0.37 -3.42 5.06
C THR A 288 -1.16 -3.43 3.74
N PRO A 289 -0.62 -2.92 2.64
CA PRO A 289 -1.23 -3.09 1.32
C PRO A 289 -1.14 -4.56 0.92
N GLN A 290 -1.98 -5.35 1.58
CA GLN A 290 -2.31 -6.74 1.36
C GLN A 290 -3.77 -6.83 1.80
N LEU A 291 -4.65 -6.29 0.96
CA LEU A 291 -6.06 -6.58 1.07
C LEU A 291 -6.23 -8.09 0.80
N PHE A 292 -6.39 -8.89 1.86
CA PHE A 292 -6.92 -10.25 1.74
C PHE A 292 -8.37 -10.12 1.25
N ILE A 293 -8.53 -10.04 -0.07
CA ILE A 293 -9.79 -10.35 -0.73
C ILE A 293 -9.80 -11.87 -0.84
N PRO A 294 -10.71 -12.59 -0.15
CA PRO A 294 -10.87 -14.02 -0.38
C PRO A 294 -11.06 -14.26 -1.88
N SER A 295 -10.31 -15.21 -2.47
CA SER A 295 -10.41 -15.50 -3.91
C SER A 295 -11.86 -15.79 -4.35
N GLU A 296 -12.72 -16.25 -3.44
CA GLU A 296 -14.16 -16.42 -3.68
C GLU A 296 -14.93 -15.11 -3.94
N ALA A 297 -14.50 -13.97 -3.39
CA ALA A 297 -15.11 -12.66 -3.61
C ALA A 297 -14.62 -11.98 -4.91
N LEU A 298 -13.58 -12.52 -5.54
CA LEU A 298 -13.03 -12.08 -6.83
C LEU A 298 -13.65 -12.81 -8.03
N ARG A 299 -14.67 -13.65 -7.79
CA ARG A 299 -15.48 -14.27 -8.86
C ARG A 299 -16.07 -13.17 -9.73
N THR A 300 -15.61 -13.15 -10.97
CA THR A 300 -15.95 -12.15 -11.97
C THR A 300 -17.46 -12.03 -12.17
N PRO A 301 -18.00 -10.81 -12.28
CA PRO A 301 -19.25 -10.62 -12.99
C PRO A 301 -19.06 -11.11 -14.42
N LYS A 302 -20.03 -11.88 -14.94
CA LYS A 302 -20.08 -12.28 -16.35
C LYS A 302 -20.25 -11.02 -17.21
N VAL A 303 -19.16 -10.49 -17.76
CA VAL A 303 -19.22 -9.47 -18.81
C VAL A 303 -18.56 -10.01 -20.06
N ASN A 304 -19.32 -10.04 -21.14
CA ASN A 304 -18.83 -10.41 -22.47
C ASN A 304 -17.98 -9.27 -23.05
N GLY A 305 -16.72 -9.56 -23.38
CA GLY A 305 -16.08 -9.01 -24.58
C GLY A 305 -15.32 -7.68 -24.46
N PHE A 306 -14.00 -7.76 -24.22
CA PHE A 306 -12.89 -7.35 -25.11
C PHE A 306 -12.95 -6.09 -26.00
N GLU A 307 -13.71 -5.05 -25.68
CA GLU A 307 -13.53 -3.73 -26.30
C GLU A 307 -12.98 -2.72 -25.29
N ILE A 308 -11.65 -2.78 -25.08
CA ILE A 308 -10.87 -1.80 -24.33
C ILE A 308 -10.27 -0.80 -25.34
N LEU A 309 -11.11 -0.04 -26.04
CA LEU A 309 -10.62 0.90 -27.07
C LEU A 309 -10.27 2.29 -26.50
N ASP A 310 -10.72 2.64 -25.28
CA ASP A 310 -10.49 3.98 -24.69
C ASP A 310 -10.02 3.97 -23.22
N ALA A 311 -9.53 2.84 -22.69
CA ALA A 311 -9.04 2.82 -21.31
C ALA A 311 -7.71 3.60 -21.17
N PRO A 312 -7.58 4.49 -20.17
CA PRO A 312 -6.30 5.13 -19.83
C PRO A 312 -5.22 4.08 -19.58
N LEU A 313 -4.02 4.30 -20.11
CA LEU A 313 -2.82 3.51 -19.81
C LEU A 313 -1.94 4.27 -18.83
N ARG A 314 -1.67 3.69 -17.66
CA ARG A 314 -0.74 4.23 -16.67
C ARG A 314 0.55 3.42 -16.67
N LEU A 315 1.69 4.12 -16.60
CA LEU A 315 3.00 3.51 -16.51
C LEU A 315 3.50 3.52 -15.06
N LEU A 316 3.83 2.35 -14.54
CA LEU A 316 4.39 2.14 -13.22
C LEU A 316 5.83 1.66 -13.38
N ILE A 317 6.75 2.33 -12.68
CA ILE A 317 8.17 2.00 -12.68
C ILE A 317 8.61 1.77 -11.22
N PRO A 318 8.81 0.51 -10.80
CA PRO A 318 9.39 0.20 -9.51
C PRO A 318 10.85 0.67 -9.44
N ALA A 319 11.13 1.61 -8.55
CA ALA A 319 12.49 2.10 -8.30
C ALA A 319 12.59 2.75 -6.92
N THR A 320 13.64 2.42 -6.18
CA THR A 320 13.88 2.98 -4.83
C THR A 320 14.80 4.21 -4.85
N LYS A 321 15.68 4.29 -5.84
CA LYS A 321 16.68 5.35 -6.00
C LYS A 321 16.97 5.65 -7.46
N SER A 322 17.60 6.79 -7.70
CA SER A 322 18.06 7.19 -9.03
C SER A 322 19.21 6.31 -9.54
N ASN A 323 19.21 6.07 -10.85
CA ASN A 323 20.36 5.58 -11.62
C ASN A 323 20.18 5.96 -13.11
N ALA A 324 21.25 5.84 -13.90
CA ALA A 324 21.21 6.21 -15.32
C ALA A 324 20.20 5.41 -16.16
N ASN A 325 19.92 4.15 -15.83
CA ASN A 325 18.95 3.34 -16.56
C ASN A 325 17.51 3.80 -16.28
N LEU A 326 17.19 4.17 -15.03
CA LEU A 326 15.92 4.77 -14.66
C LEU A 326 15.71 6.07 -15.42
N CYS A 327 16.75 6.88 -15.53
CA CYS A 327 16.72 8.11 -16.33
C CYS A 327 16.49 7.80 -17.81
N LYS A 328 17.16 6.82 -18.41
CA LYS A 328 16.88 6.41 -19.80
C LYS A 328 15.43 5.93 -20.00
N ALA A 329 14.89 5.17 -19.04
CA ALA A 329 13.49 4.73 -19.06
C ALA A 329 12.52 5.91 -19.02
N PHE A 330 12.73 6.85 -18.09
CA PHE A 330 11.91 8.06 -17.97
C PHE A 330 12.00 8.95 -19.22
N LEU A 331 13.22 9.20 -19.72
CA LEU A 331 13.45 10.02 -20.91
C LEU A 331 12.72 9.44 -22.11
N SER A 332 12.96 8.16 -22.41
CA SER A 332 12.35 7.48 -23.54
C SER A 332 10.82 7.42 -23.44
N SER A 333 10.26 7.19 -22.24
CA SER A 333 8.80 7.22 -22.05
C SER A 333 8.21 8.62 -22.29
N THR A 334 8.89 9.68 -21.85
CA THR A 334 8.46 11.07 -22.05
C THR A 334 8.50 11.44 -23.53
N ILE A 335 9.61 11.10 -24.21
CA ILE A 335 9.77 11.29 -25.66
C ILE A 335 8.65 10.59 -26.44
N LEU A 336 8.19 9.43 -25.96
CA LEU A 336 7.14 8.62 -26.59
C LEU A 336 5.72 8.95 -26.11
N ASN A 337 5.53 10.12 -25.47
CA ASN A 337 4.23 10.65 -25.08
C ASN A 337 3.49 9.79 -24.04
N PHE A 338 4.20 9.08 -23.17
CA PHE A 338 3.57 8.53 -21.97
C PHE A 338 3.18 9.65 -21.02
N THR A 339 2.05 9.47 -20.33
CA THR A 339 1.77 10.29 -19.14
C THR A 339 2.87 10.08 -18.11
N ALA A 340 3.12 11.10 -17.28
CA ALA A 340 4.11 11.05 -16.21
C ALA A 340 4.09 9.69 -15.47
N PRO A 341 5.20 8.93 -15.48
CA PRO A 341 5.24 7.61 -14.84
C PRO A 341 5.06 7.72 -13.32
N VAL A 342 4.43 6.71 -12.73
CA VAL A 342 4.34 6.57 -11.28
C VAL A 342 5.55 5.76 -10.80
N LEU A 343 6.39 6.37 -9.96
CA LEU A 343 7.45 5.65 -9.27
C LEU A 343 6.87 4.87 -8.10
N VAL A 344 7.13 3.58 -8.08
CA VAL A 344 6.72 2.69 -6.99
C VAL A 344 7.93 2.46 -6.08
N ASN A 345 7.75 2.64 -4.77
CA ASN A 345 8.78 2.52 -3.72
C ASN A 345 9.88 3.59 -3.70
N TRP A 346 9.65 4.75 -4.31
CA TRP A 346 10.66 5.82 -4.36
C TRP A 346 11.05 6.31 -2.96
N GLY A 347 12.36 6.40 -2.69
CA GLY A 347 12.90 6.86 -1.40
C GLY A 347 12.70 5.88 -0.24
N GLN A 348 12.19 4.68 -0.49
CA GLN A 348 12.01 3.66 0.53
C GLN A 348 13.25 2.77 0.65
N GLU A 349 13.64 2.46 1.89
CA GLU A 349 14.66 1.46 2.21
C GLU A 349 13.99 0.19 2.74
N PHE A 350 14.35 -0.95 2.16
CA PHE A 350 13.83 -2.25 2.58
C PHE A 350 14.89 -3.00 3.39
N HIS A 351 14.81 -2.89 4.71
CA HIS A 351 15.61 -3.68 5.66
C HIS A 351 14.69 -4.74 6.28
N HIS A 352 14.97 -6.03 6.06
CA HIS A 352 14.21 -7.10 6.70
C HIS A 352 15.14 -8.24 7.17
N ASP A 353 15.19 -8.45 8.48
CA ASP A 353 15.95 -9.52 9.12
C ASP A 353 15.26 -10.88 8.88
N GLY A 354 15.59 -11.54 7.76
CA GLY A 354 15.07 -12.88 7.46
C GLY A 354 15.13 -13.28 5.98
N TRP A 355 15.23 -12.32 5.07
CA TRP A 355 15.25 -12.59 3.64
C TRP A 355 16.67 -12.87 3.16
N LYS A 356 17.01 -14.15 2.95
CA LYS A 356 18.29 -14.57 2.35
C LYS A 356 18.40 -14.31 0.84
N ALA A 357 17.62 -13.37 0.30
CA ALA A 357 17.81 -12.85 -1.05
C ALA A 357 17.12 -11.49 -1.24
N ASN A 358 17.82 -10.59 -1.94
CA ASN A 358 17.45 -9.22 -2.36
C ASN A 358 16.02 -8.77 -2.05
N ALA A 359 15.86 -7.98 -0.98
CA ALA A 359 14.59 -7.38 -0.53
C ALA A 359 13.88 -6.51 -1.59
N THR A 360 14.56 -6.12 -2.66
CA THR A 360 14.06 -5.21 -3.71
C THR A 360 13.02 -5.85 -4.64
N HIS A 361 13.14 -7.14 -4.97
CA HIS A 361 12.16 -7.81 -5.85
C HIS A 361 10.84 -8.13 -5.13
N ILE A 362 10.91 -8.42 -3.83
CA ILE A 362 9.71 -8.59 -3.01
C ILE A 362 9.02 -7.24 -2.82
N ALA A 363 9.80 -6.19 -2.58
CA ALA A 363 9.30 -4.82 -2.52
C ALA A 363 8.55 -4.40 -3.79
N LYS A 364 8.98 -4.86 -4.98
CA LYS A 364 8.24 -4.63 -6.23
C LYS A 364 6.82 -5.21 -6.18
N ILE A 365 6.65 -6.43 -5.65
CA ILE A 365 5.33 -7.06 -5.52
C ILE A 365 4.43 -6.23 -4.58
N THR A 366 4.93 -5.93 -3.37
CA THR A 366 4.13 -5.23 -2.36
C THR A 366 3.83 -3.78 -2.77
N GLY A 367 4.80 -3.08 -3.34
CA GLY A 367 4.62 -1.68 -3.77
C GLY A 367 3.67 -1.53 -4.95
N ILE A 368 3.70 -2.46 -5.91
CA ILE A 368 2.73 -2.44 -7.02
C ILE A 368 1.33 -2.73 -6.48
N LEU A 369 1.18 -3.70 -5.56
CA LEU A 369 -0.11 -3.97 -4.95
C LEU A 369 -0.65 -2.75 -4.18
N GLU A 370 0.21 -2.05 -3.44
CA GLU A 370 -0.14 -0.81 -2.75
C GLU A 370 -0.70 0.24 -3.70
N TYR A 371 -0.01 0.48 -4.83
CA TYR A 371 -0.50 1.39 -5.86
C TYR A 371 -1.86 0.95 -6.40
N LEU A 372 -2.00 -0.33 -6.77
CA LEU A 372 -3.26 -0.88 -7.27
C LEU A 372 -4.38 -0.72 -6.25
N ASP A 373 -4.09 -0.85 -4.96
CA ASP A 373 -5.05 -0.71 -3.88
C ASP A 373 -5.58 0.70 -3.66
N THR A 374 -4.78 1.73 -3.98
CA THR A 374 -5.26 3.12 -4.00
C THR A 374 -6.30 3.42 -5.09
N ARG A 375 -6.41 2.54 -6.11
CA ARG A 375 -7.34 2.75 -7.22
C ARG A 375 -8.76 2.37 -6.81
N LYS A 376 -9.70 3.31 -6.98
CA LYS A 376 -11.14 3.08 -6.80
C LYS A 376 -11.68 2.09 -7.83
N LYS A 377 -12.79 1.42 -7.50
CA LYS A 377 -13.46 0.43 -8.38
C LYS A 377 -13.84 0.97 -9.77
N GLU A 378 -14.12 2.26 -9.89
CA GLU A 378 -14.39 2.91 -11.18
C GLU A 378 -13.20 2.86 -12.15
N HIS A 379 -11.99 2.64 -11.63
CA HIS A 379 -10.76 2.49 -12.39
C HIS A 379 -10.33 1.03 -12.61
N ASP A 380 -11.16 0.05 -12.24
CA ASP A 380 -10.84 -1.39 -12.32
C ASP A 380 -10.44 -1.85 -13.74
N TYR A 381 -10.91 -1.15 -14.77
CA TYR A 381 -10.64 -1.44 -16.17
C TYR A 381 -9.62 -0.50 -16.82
N GLU A 382 -8.99 0.40 -16.07
CA GLU A 382 -7.80 1.13 -16.54
C GLU A 382 -6.66 0.16 -16.81
N LEU A 383 -5.85 0.43 -17.84
CA LEU A 383 -4.68 -0.37 -18.16
C LEU A 383 -3.47 0.10 -17.37
N ILE A 384 -2.72 -0.86 -16.85
CA ILE A 384 -1.47 -0.68 -16.15
C ILE A 384 -0.37 -1.35 -16.96
N LEU A 385 0.67 -0.59 -17.32
CA LEU A 385 1.94 -1.08 -17.80
C LEU A 385 2.95 -0.99 -16.66
N VAL A 386 3.45 -2.14 -16.21
CA VAL A 386 4.60 -2.24 -15.30
C VAL A 386 5.83 -2.47 -16.16
N ALA A 387 6.85 -1.65 -15.98
CA ALA A 387 8.17 -1.84 -16.57
C ALA A 387 9.24 -1.68 -15.49
N ASP A 388 10.29 -2.51 -15.54
CA ASP A 388 11.38 -2.44 -14.58
C ASP A 388 12.26 -1.20 -14.85
N GLY A 389 12.46 -0.39 -13.82
CA GLY A 389 13.21 0.87 -13.92
C GLY A 389 14.71 0.69 -14.11
N SER A 390 15.25 -0.51 -13.93
CA SER A 390 16.70 -0.74 -13.98
C SER A 390 17.22 -1.24 -15.32
N ASP A 391 16.36 -1.75 -16.21
CA ASP A 391 16.76 -2.45 -17.43
C ASP A 391 15.79 -2.29 -18.63
N SER A 392 14.80 -1.39 -18.55
CA SER A 392 13.82 -1.20 -19.64
C SER A 392 13.91 0.16 -20.32
N TRP A 393 13.95 0.19 -21.66
CA TRP A 393 13.86 1.41 -22.48
C TRP A 393 12.64 1.35 -23.40
N PHE A 394 12.00 2.51 -23.61
CA PHE A 394 10.78 2.57 -24.41
C PHE A 394 11.10 2.88 -25.87
N GLN A 395 10.53 2.08 -26.78
CA GLN A 395 10.58 2.30 -28.23
C GLN A 395 9.20 2.52 -28.85
N PHE A 396 8.13 2.18 -28.12
CA PHE A 396 6.75 2.31 -28.55
C PHE A 396 5.95 3.18 -27.59
N GLY A 397 5.15 4.10 -28.13
CA GLY A 397 4.23 4.92 -27.35
C GLY A 397 2.98 4.15 -26.86
N PRO A 398 2.16 4.77 -25.99
CA PRO A 398 1.00 4.14 -25.37
C PRO A 398 0.02 3.50 -26.37
N GLU A 399 -0.21 4.14 -27.52
CA GLU A 399 -1.17 3.68 -28.52
C GLU A 399 -0.77 2.36 -29.18
N VAL A 400 0.52 2.20 -29.46
CA VAL A 400 1.07 0.96 -30.00
C VAL A 400 0.96 -0.15 -28.96
N ILE A 401 1.31 0.13 -27.70
CA ILE A 401 1.22 -0.84 -26.60
C ILE A 401 -0.24 -1.31 -26.40
N LYS A 402 -1.20 -0.38 -26.35
CA LYS A 402 -2.64 -0.69 -26.23
C LYS A 402 -3.14 -1.53 -27.42
N SER A 403 -2.76 -1.14 -28.64
CA SER A 403 -3.15 -1.85 -29.87
C SER A 403 -2.64 -3.28 -29.89
N ARG A 404 -1.35 -3.49 -29.57
CA ARG A 404 -0.72 -4.81 -29.53
C ARG A 404 -1.26 -5.66 -28.38
N TYR A 405 -1.40 -5.09 -27.18
CA TYR A 405 -2.03 -5.74 -26.04
C TYR A 405 -3.43 -6.29 -26.41
N SER A 406 -4.29 -5.47 -27.01
CA SER A 406 -5.63 -5.90 -27.44
C SER A 406 -5.58 -7.09 -28.42
N LYS A 407 -4.67 -7.06 -29.40
CA LYS A 407 -4.50 -8.15 -30.37
C LYS A 407 -3.98 -9.43 -29.72
N ILE A 408 -2.95 -9.32 -28.89
CA ILE A 408 -2.32 -10.45 -28.20
C ILE A 408 -3.33 -11.12 -27.28
N THR A 409 -4.02 -10.34 -26.44
CA THR A 409 -4.98 -10.87 -25.48
C THR A 409 -6.16 -11.57 -26.19
N LYS A 410 -6.65 -11.02 -27.32
CA LYS A 410 -7.66 -11.69 -28.17
C LYS A 410 -7.15 -13.02 -28.73
N SER A 411 -5.92 -13.05 -29.24
CA SER A 411 -5.28 -14.26 -29.77
C SER A 411 -5.08 -15.34 -28.69
N LEU A 412 -4.59 -14.95 -27.51
CA LEU A 412 -4.41 -15.83 -26.36
C LEU A 412 -5.75 -16.37 -25.84
N HIS A 413 -6.80 -15.55 -25.85
CA HIS A 413 -8.14 -16.00 -25.48
C HIS A 413 -8.67 -17.04 -26.46
N ALA A 414 -8.53 -16.81 -27.76
CA ALA A 414 -8.90 -17.79 -28.79
C ALA A 414 -8.10 -19.10 -28.65
N ARG A 415 -6.80 -19.02 -28.39
CA ARG A 415 -5.95 -20.19 -28.13
C ARG A 415 -6.40 -20.95 -26.88
N THR A 416 -6.71 -20.24 -25.81
CA THR A 416 -7.21 -20.84 -24.56
C THR A 416 -8.53 -21.57 -24.81
N LYS A 417 -9.47 -20.92 -25.50
CA LYS A 417 -10.74 -21.52 -25.92
C LYS A 417 -10.54 -22.78 -26.75
N ALA A 418 -9.59 -22.79 -27.68
CA ALA A 418 -9.26 -23.98 -28.46
C ALA A 418 -8.64 -25.10 -27.61
N MET A 419 -7.84 -24.75 -26.59
CA MET A 419 -7.15 -25.70 -25.73
C MET A 419 -8.09 -26.34 -24.70
N ILE A 420 -8.84 -25.53 -23.93
CA ILE A 420 -9.70 -26.03 -22.83
C ILE A 420 -11.15 -26.29 -23.24
N GLY A 421 -11.54 -25.86 -24.43
CA GLY A 421 -12.88 -26.02 -24.98
C GLY A 421 -13.85 -24.91 -24.54
N GLU A 422 -14.75 -24.54 -25.46
CA GLU A 422 -15.74 -23.47 -25.26
C GLU A 422 -16.62 -23.67 -24.02
N ARG A 423 -17.02 -24.92 -23.73
CA ARG A 423 -17.84 -25.23 -22.56
C ARG A 423 -17.13 -24.87 -21.25
N ALA A 424 -15.84 -25.19 -21.12
CA ALA A 424 -15.07 -24.88 -19.93
C ALA A 424 -14.91 -23.35 -19.78
N VAL A 425 -14.56 -22.67 -20.88
CA VAL A 425 -14.43 -21.20 -20.90
C VAL A 425 -15.72 -20.52 -20.43
N THR A 426 -16.87 -20.89 -21.01
CA THR A 426 -18.15 -20.24 -20.70
C THR A 426 -18.68 -20.62 -19.32
N ALA A 427 -18.52 -21.88 -18.90
CA ALA A 427 -19.01 -22.34 -17.59
C ALA A 427 -18.21 -21.73 -16.43
N GLU A 428 -16.90 -21.60 -16.60
CA GLU A 428 -15.97 -21.18 -15.55
C GLU A 428 -15.58 -19.69 -15.66
N GLY A 429 -16.03 -18.99 -16.69
CA GLY A 429 -15.80 -17.55 -16.86
C GLY A 429 -14.35 -17.19 -17.19
N ILE A 430 -13.64 -18.05 -17.93
CA ILE A 430 -12.21 -17.88 -18.23
C ILE A 430 -11.99 -16.74 -19.23
N THR A 431 -11.17 -15.77 -18.86
CA THR A 431 -10.78 -14.64 -19.71
C THR A 431 -9.26 -14.51 -19.80
N GLN A 432 -8.77 -13.75 -20.78
CA GLN A 432 -7.38 -13.28 -20.81
C GLN A 432 -7.43 -11.77 -20.59
N SER A 433 -6.64 -11.27 -19.66
CA SER A 433 -6.79 -9.90 -19.15
C SER A 433 -5.48 -9.29 -18.64
N SER A 434 -4.44 -10.11 -18.56
CA SER A 434 -3.08 -9.68 -18.23
C SER A 434 -2.11 -10.41 -19.16
N THR A 435 -1.20 -9.65 -19.76
CA THR A 435 -0.14 -10.16 -20.62
C THR A 435 1.20 -9.88 -19.96
N ILE A 436 1.99 -10.92 -19.78
CA ILE A 436 3.34 -10.84 -19.23
C ILE A 436 4.35 -11.19 -20.33
N LEU A 437 5.51 -10.54 -20.28
CA LEU A 437 6.60 -10.81 -21.20
C LEU A 437 7.01 -12.29 -21.18
N ALA A 438 7.22 -12.87 -22.36
CA ALA A 438 7.84 -14.17 -22.49
C ALA A 438 9.37 -14.07 -22.64
N ALA A 439 10.14 -15.05 -22.17
CA ALA A 439 11.58 -15.16 -22.31
C ALA A 439 12.02 -16.51 -22.90
N MET A 440 13.27 -16.58 -23.36
CA MET A 440 13.90 -17.74 -24.02
C MET A 440 14.60 -18.63 -22.98
N ASP A 441 13.97 -19.71 -22.50
CA ASP A 441 14.64 -20.91 -21.88
C ASP A 441 13.65 -21.93 -21.27
N GLY A 442 13.22 -22.98 -22.00
CA GLY A 442 12.71 -24.25 -21.40
C GLY A 442 11.45 -24.91 -22.04
N GLN A 443 10.55 -25.51 -21.23
CA GLN A 443 9.58 -26.57 -21.61
C GLN A 443 8.12 -26.19 -22.03
N LEU A 444 7.70 -24.93 -22.16
CA LEU A 444 6.31 -24.59 -22.51
C LEU A 444 6.14 -24.35 -24.02
N GLU A 445 5.34 -25.12 -24.77
CA GLU A 445 5.34 -25.02 -26.25
C GLU A 445 5.00 -23.61 -26.79
N SER A 446 6.00 -22.98 -27.44
CA SER A 446 5.87 -21.69 -28.12
C SER A 446 4.98 -21.81 -29.36
N PRO A 447 4.04 -20.87 -29.60
CA PRO A 447 3.25 -20.83 -30.83
C PRO A 447 4.06 -20.28 -32.01
N LEU A 448 5.26 -19.75 -31.78
CA LEU A 448 6.09 -19.22 -32.84
C LEU A 448 6.50 -20.32 -33.81
N ARG A 449 6.79 -19.91 -35.05
CA ARG A 449 7.19 -20.81 -36.13
C ARG A 449 8.40 -21.64 -35.72
N LYS A 450 8.38 -22.93 -36.01
CA LYS A 450 9.47 -23.87 -35.70
C LYS A 450 10.77 -23.62 -36.48
N ASP A 451 10.73 -22.72 -37.45
CA ASP A 451 11.85 -22.30 -38.29
C ASP A 451 12.19 -20.80 -38.09
N LEU A 452 11.83 -20.22 -36.94
CA LEU A 452 12.00 -18.78 -36.65
C LEU A 452 13.43 -18.29 -36.95
N TYR A 453 14.42 -19.03 -36.45
CA TYR A 453 15.86 -18.84 -36.66
C TYR A 453 16.44 -19.84 -37.68
N GLY A 454 15.61 -20.38 -38.58
CA GLY A 454 16.03 -21.39 -39.54
C GLY A 454 16.40 -22.71 -38.86
N ALA A 455 17.47 -23.35 -39.31
CA ALA A 455 17.92 -24.65 -38.80
C ALA A 455 18.44 -24.62 -37.35
N ASP A 456 18.75 -23.43 -36.84
CA ASP A 456 19.28 -23.24 -35.48
C ASP A 456 18.17 -22.96 -34.45
N THR A 457 16.90 -22.95 -34.86
CA THR A 457 15.75 -22.72 -33.96
C THR A 457 15.66 -23.81 -32.89
N ASP A 458 15.57 -23.40 -31.63
CA ASP A 458 15.52 -24.28 -30.45
C ASP A 458 16.75 -25.23 -30.33
N VAL A 459 17.88 -24.84 -30.92
CA VAL A 459 19.15 -25.56 -30.83
C VAL A 459 20.14 -24.77 -29.97
N LEU A 460 20.73 -25.44 -28.97
CA LEU A 460 21.74 -24.82 -28.10
C LEU A 460 22.95 -24.40 -28.95
N ASP A 461 23.48 -23.20 -28.70
CA ASP A 461 24.71 -22.78 -29.36
C ASP A 461 25.84 -23.77 -29.03
N ARG A 462 26.51 -24.28 -30.07
CA ARG A 462 27.49 -25.36 -29.92
C ARG A 462 28.74 -24.94 -29.15
N LYS A 463 29.08 -23.64 -29.12
CA LYS A 463 30.30 -23.15 -28.47
C LYS A 463 30.01 -22.71 -27.04
N LEU A 464 29.01 -21.86 -26.88
CA LEU A 464 28.67 -21.23 -25.62
C LEU A 464 27.75 -22.10 -24.75
N HIS A 465 27.10 -23.11 -25.33
CA HIS A 465 26.09 -23.93 -24.67
C HIS A 465 24.96 -23.07 -24.08
N LEU A 466 24.58 -22.01 -24.81
CA LEU A 466 23.53 -21.06 -24.43
C LEU A 466 22.33 -21.13 -25.40
N PRO A 467 21.11 -20.85 -24.94
CA PRO A 467 19.88 -20.94 -25.74
C PRO A 467 19.64 -19.70 -26.62
N LEU A 468 20.63 -19.30 -27.43
CA LEU A 468 20.60 -18.02 -28.18
C LEU A 468 19.43 -17.91 -29.17
N HIS A 469 19.08 -19.00 -29.87
CA HIS A 469 18.05 -19.03 -30.91
C HIS A 469 16.79 -19.80 -30.49
N PHE A 470 16.45 -19.72 -29.20
CA PHE A 470 15.27 -20.39 -28.67
C PHE A 470 14.03 -19.55 -28.91
N ARG A 471 12.92 -20.22 -29.23
CA ARG A 471 11.62 -19.55 -29.18
C ARG A 471 11.31 -19.18 -27.73
N SER A 472 10.45 -18.20 -27.55
CA SER A 472 10.01 -17.78 -26.22
C SER A 472 9.14 -18.87 -25.58
N HIS A 473 9.47 -19.25 -24.35
CA HIS A 473 8.83 -20.36 -23.64
C HIS A 473 8.47 -20.02 -22.17
N PHE A 474 9.03 -18.97 -21.57
CA PHE A 474 8.95 -18.72 -20.11
C PHE A 474 8.35 -17.38 -19.80
N LEU A 475 7.83 -17.22 -18.58
CA LEU A 475 7.38 -15.93 -18.07
C LEU A 475 8.58 -15.16 -17.50
N CYS A 476 8.73 -13.90 -17.91
CA CYS A 476 9.63 -12.92 -17.34
C CYS A 476 8.82 -11.81 -16.65
N SER A 477 9.08 -11.55 -15.36
CA SER A 477 8.31 -10.58 -14.57
C SER A 477 8.74 -9.12 -14.78
N GLY A 478 9.66 -8.84 -15.71
CA GLY A 478 10.18 -7.48 -15.98
C GLY A 478 9.14 -6.53 -16.58
N VAL A 479 8.25 -7.03 -17.45
CA VAL A 479 7.21 -6.23 -18.09
C VAL A 479 5.86 -6.92 -18.03
N MET A 480 4.83 -6.18 -17.60
CA MET A 480 3.45 -6.66 -17.47
C MET A 480 2.46 -5.61 -17.96
N VAL A 481 1.42 -6.03 -18.68
CA VAL A 481 0.30 -5.17 -19.07
C VAL A 481 -1.01 -5.84 -18.70
N GLY A 482 -1.89 -5.15 -18.00
CA GLY A 482 -3.21 -5.69 -17.66
C GLY A 482 -4.13 -4.63 -17.07
N THR A 483 -5.38 -5.00 -16.84
CA THR A 483 -6.34 -4.11 -16.14
C THR A 483 -6.02 -4.02 -14.65
N VAL A 484 -6.32 -2.90 -14.00
CA VAL A 484 -6.17 -2.72 -12.53
C VAL A 484 -6.76 -3.90 -11.75
N LEU A 485 -7.99 -4.32 -12.08
CA LEU A 485 -8.68 -5.41 -11.40
C LEU A 485 -7.87 -6.71 -11.42
N GLU A 486 -7.45 -7.12 -12.61
CA GLU A 486 -6.84 -8.43 -12.84
C GLU A 486 -5.38 -8.45 -12.38
N MET A 487 -4.67 -7.33 -12.55
CA MET A 487 -3.36 -7.12 -11.93
C MET A 487 -3.47 -7.20 -10.40
N ARG A 488 -4.47 -6.56 -9.78
CA ARG A 488 -4.67 -6.61 -8.32
C ARG A 488 -4.85 -8.05 -7.82
N LYS A 489 -5.70 -8.84 -8.48
CA LYS A 489 -5.89 -10.26 -8.14
C LYS A 489 -4.58 -11.05 -8.20
N MET A 490 -3.82 -10.86 -9.27
CA MET A 490 -2.55 -11.54 -9.48
C MET A 490 -1.50 -11.14 -8.43
N PHE A 491 -1.42 -9.85 -8.09
CA PHE A 491 -0.46 -9.34 -7.10
C PHE A 491 -0.86 -9.72 -5.66
N ILE A 492 -2.15 -9.79 -5.33
CA ILE A 492 -2.62 -10.38 -4.05
C ILE A 492 -2.09 -11.82 -3.94
N ARG A 493 -2.30 -12.64 -4.98
CA ARG A 493 -1.78 -14.01 -4.99
C ARG A 493 -0.26 -14.05 -4.84
N ALA A 494 0.45 -13.15 -5.53
CA ALA A 494 1.90 -13.07 -5.40
C ALA A 494 2.33 -12.74 -3.96
N THR A 495 1.61 -11.87 -3.25
CA THR A 495 1.91 -11.56 -1.86
C THR A 495 1.72 -12.75 -0.90
N GLU A 496 0.67 -13.54 -1.09
CA GLU A 496 0.43 -14.78 -0.31
C GLU A 496 1.58 -15.81 -0.48
N MET A 497 2.32 -15.71 -1.59
CA MET A 497 3.36 -16.67 -1.96
C MET A 497 4.76 -16.23 -1.55
N ILE A 498 4.94 -14.99 -1.09
CA ILE A 498 6.24 -14.47 -0.64
C ILE A 498 6.80 -15.35 0.49
N ASP A 499 6.02 -15.59 1.53
CA ASP A 499 6.53 -16.32 2.72
C ASP A 499 6.42 -17.85 2.60
N THR A 500 5.70 -18.36 1.59
CA THR A 500 5.39 -19.79 1.45
C THR A 500 6.20 -20.49 0.37
N LEU A 501 6.67 -19.76 -0.65
CA LEU A 501 7.42 -20.32 -1.78
C LEU A 501 8.93 -20.10 -1.61
N PRO A 502 9.78 -21.13 -1.72
CA PRO A 502 11.23 -20.92 -1.83
C PRO A 502 11.57 -20.25 -3.17
N HIS A 503 11.65 -18.92 -3.18
CA HIS A 503 11.83 -18.14 -4.42
C HIS A 503 13.22 -17.49 -4.54
N GLY A 504 14.07 -17.59 -3.51
CA GLY A 504 15.43 -17.05 -3.56
C GLY A 504 15.49 -15.57 -3.92
N GLY A 505 14.49 -14.79 -3.50
CA GLY A 505 14.37 -13.35 -3.75
C GLY A 505 14.01 -12.96 -5.18
N SER A 506 13.62 -13.89 -6.04
CA SER A 506 13.17 -13.58 -7.40
C SER A 506 11.64 -13.53 -7.49
N ASP A 507 11.09 -12.38 -7.89
CA ASP A 507 9.66 -12.21 -8.21
C ASP A 507 9.24 -13.10 -9.40
N GLN A 508 10.15 -13.33 -10.35
CA GLN A 508 9.92 -14.22 -11.49
C GLN A 508 9.57 -15.65 -11.07
N VAL A 509 10.14 -16.19 -9.98
CA VAL A 509 9.79 -17.53 -9.49
C VAL A 509 8.35 -17.58 -8.99
N ILE A 510 7.90 -16.53 -8.29
CA ILE A 510 6.53 -16.42 -7.78
C ILE A 510 5.55 -16.37 -8.95
N PHE A 511 5.75 -15.48 -9.93
CA PHE A 511 4.84 -15.38 -11.07
C PHE A 511 4.85 -16.61 -11.97
N ASN A 512 5.99 -17.31 -12.13
CA ASN A 512 6.04 -18.60 -12.81
C ASN A 512 5.21 -19.66 -12.09
N GLN A 513 5.27 -19.71 -10.75
CA GLN A 513 4.44 -20.62 -9.98
C GLN A 513 2.95 -20.29 -10.16
N ILE A 514 2.54 -19.03 -10.04
CA ILE A 514 1.13 -18.59 -10.26
C ILE A 514 0.65 -19.01 -11.66
N TYR A 515 1.46 -18.79 -12.69
CA TYR A 515 1.13 -19.19 -14.05
C TYR A 515 1.01 -20.72 -14.19
N GLY A 516 1.88 -21.48 -13.52
CA GLY A 516 1.80 -22.94 -13.44
C GLY A 516 0.50 -23.42 -12.79
N GLU A 517 0.12 -22.83 -11.65
CA GLU A 517 -1.12 -23.12 -10.92
C GLU A 517 -2.36 -22.85 -11.78
N GLN A 518 -2.40 -21.71 -12.49
CA GLN A 518 -3.45 -21.38 -13.44
C GLN A 518 -3.58 -22.42 -14.55
N ASN A 519 -2.48 -22.83 -15.18
CA ASN A 519 -2.51 -23.81 -16.27
C ASN A 519 -2.91 -25.20 -15.77
N TYR A 520 -2.47 -25.61 -14.58
CA TYR A 520 -2.93 -26.84 -13.94
C TYR A 520 -4.45 -26.82 -13.72
N GLN A 521 -4.97 -25.73 -13.16
CA GLN A 521 -6.40 -25.57 -12.90
C GLN A 521 -7.21 -25.54 -14.21
N ARG A 522 -6.71 -24.87 -15.25
CA ARG A 522 -7.30 -24.89 -16.60
C ARG A 522 -7.40 -26.30 -17.18
N GLU A 523 -6.39 -27.15 -16.96
CA GLU A 523 -6.45 -28.55 -17.37
C GLU A 523 -7.49 -29.36 -16.58
N VAL A 524 -7.59 -29.14 -15.27
CA VAL A 524 -8.64 -29.74 -14.43
C VAL A 524 -10.03 -29.37 -14.96
N MET A 525 -10.24 -28.09 -15.28
CA MET A 525 -11.49 -27.59 -15.86
C MET A 525 -11.77 -28.19 -17.25
N ARG A 526 -10.75 -28.27 -18.12
CA ARG A 526 -10.88 -28.92 -19.43
C ARG A 526 -11.39 -30.34 -19.29
N LEU A 527 -10.74 -31.15 -18.45
CA LEU A 527 -11.08 -32.56 -18.24
C LEU A 527 -12.49 -32.73 -17.66
N ARG A 528 -12.87 -31.86 -16.71
CA ARG A 528 -14.21 -31.82 -16.11
C ARG A 528 -15.30 -31.59 -17.15
N HIS A 529 -15.10 -30.63 -18.06
CA HIS A 529 -16.08 -30.20 -19.07
C HIS A 529 -16.04 -30.97 -20.39
N ARG A 530 -15.17 -31.97 -20.55
CA ARG A 530 -15.12 -32.81 -21.76
C ARG A 530 -16.44 -33.47 -22.09
N LYS A 531 -16.76 -33.53 -23.39
CA LYS A 531 -17.91 -34.26 -23.91
C LYS A 531 -17.68 -35.77 -23.80
N PHE A 532 -18.78 -36.53 -23.78
CA PHE A 532 -18.75 -38.00 -23.77
C PHE A 532 -17.88 -38.57 -24.92
N TRP A 533 -18.06 -38.09 -26.15
CA TRP A 533 -17.28 -38.53 -27.31
C TRP A 533 -15.78 -38.18 -27.23
N GLU A 534 -15.42 -37.06 -26.60
CA GLU A 534 -14.02 -36.67 -26.37
C GLU A 534 -13.36 -37.56 -25.31
N ARG A 535 -14.12 -37.98 -24.30
CA ARG A 535 -13.67 -38.99 -23.33
C ARG A 535 -13.51 -40.36 -24.00
N LEU A 536 -14.41 -40.71 -24.92
CA LEU A 536 -14.38 -41.97 -25.66
C LEU A 536 -13.21 -42.05 -26.66
N ARG A 537 -12.89 -40.94 -27.35
CA ARG A 537 -11.74 -40.84 -28.28
C ARG A 537 -10.39 -41.08 -27.59
N ASP A 538 -10.33 -40.81 -26.29
CA ASP A 538 -9.15 -40.93 -25.44
C ASP A 538 -9.04 -42.28 -24.71
N LEU A 539 -9.95 -43.23 -24.98
CA LEU A 539 -9.84 -44.60 -24.43
C LEU A 539 -8.49 -45.23 -24.83
N ARG A 540 -7.76 -45.70 -23.81
CA ARG A 540 -6.38 -46.23 -23.84
C ARG A 540 -6.07 -47.26 -24.94
N ALA A 541 -7.07 -47.87 -25.56
CA ALA A 541 -6.91 -48.91 -26.57
C ALA A 541 -6.23 -48.44 -27.88
N LEU A 542 -6.14 -47.12 -28.15
CA LEU A 542 -5.58 -46.58 -29.39
C LEU A 542 -4.23 -45.83 -29.25
N GLY A 543 -3.62 -45.80 -28.05
CA GLY A 543 -2.25 -45.28 -27.87
C GLY A 543 -2.00 -43.82 -28.25
N ARG A 544 -3.05 -42.98 -28.28
CA ARG A 544 -3.05 -41.62 -28.87
C ARG A 544 -3.21 -40.46 -27.88
N GLN A 545 -3.07 -40.68 -26.57
CA GLN A 545 -3.15 -39.55 -25.63
C GLN A 545 -1.86 -38.73 -25.65
N GLN A 546 -2.01 -37.41 -25.78
CA GLN A 546 -0.98 -36.49 -25.33
C GLN A 546 -1.00 -36.46 -23.80
N PRO A 547 0.17 -36.54 -23.13
CA PRO A 547 0.25 -36.51 -21.68
C PRO A 547 -0.33 -35.20 -21.13
N SER A 548 -1.17 -35.33 -20.10
CA SER A 548 -1.76 -34.20 -19.37
C SER A 548 -0.83 -33.73 -18.25
N ILE A 549 -0.87 -32.44 -17.90
CA ILE A 549 -0.12 -31.91 -16.75
C ILE A 549 -0.59 -32.52 -15.42
N ILE A 550 -1.81 -33.08 -15.39
CA ILE A 550 -2.35 -33.77 -14.21
C ILE A 550 -1.99 -35.26 -14.13
N ASP A 551 -1.37 -35.82 -15.17
CA ASP A 551 -0.97 -37.22 -15.18
C ASP A 551 0.21 -37.44 -14.21
N PRO A 552 0.30 -38.61 -13.55
CA PRO A 552 1.41 -38.92 -12.66
C PRO A 552 2.76 -38.76 -13.38
N HIS A 553 3.66 -37.96 -12.81
CA HIS A 553 4.99 -37.72 -13.34
C HIS A 553 6.03 -37.88 -12.22
N PRO A 554 7.19 -38.51 -12.45
CA PRO A 554 8.18 -38.79 -11.40
C PRO A 554 8.73 -37.54 -10.71
N THR A 555 8.72 -36.38 -11.39
CA THR A 555 9.29 -35.12 -10.89
C THR A 555 8.27 -34.02 -10.60
N ARG A 556 6.97 -34.23 -10.90
CA ARG A 556 5.94 -33.19 -10.70
C ARG A 556 5.07 -33.57 -9.52
N LYS A 557 4.84 -32.61 -8.61
CA LYS A 557 3.86 -32.79 -7.52
C LYS A 557 2.47 -32.41 -8.05
N PRO A 558 1.49 -33.31 -8.00
CA PRO A 558 0.11 -32.95 -8.36
C PRO A 558 -0.43 -31.92 -7.36
N MET A 559 -1.23 -30.98 -7.85
CA MET A 559 -1.92 -30.01 -7.03
C MET A 559 -3.33 -30.48 -6.67
N GLU A 560 -3.91 -29.86 -5.65
CA GLU A 560 -5.33 -30.03 -5.34
C GLU A 560 -6.19 -29.58 -6.52
N LYS A 561 -7.22 -30.38 -6.83
CA LYS A 561 -8.17 -30.09 -7.90
C LYS A 561 -9.30 -29.26 -7.32
N LEU A 562 -9.28 -27.95 -7.58
CA LEU A 562 -10.29 -27.04 -7.04
C LEU A 562 -11.53 -27.00 -7.93
N ASP A 563 -12.65 -26.58 -7.35
CA ASP A 563 -13.87 -26.26 -8.08
C ASP A 563 -13.81 -24.84 -8.65
N GLY A 564 -14.25 -24.69 -9.90
CA GLY A 564 -14.24 -23.42 -10.59
C GLY A 564 -12.86 -22.96 -11.04
N ALA A 565 -12.68 -21.64 -11.13
CA ALA A 565 -11.45 -20.99 -11.58
C ALA A 565 -10.77 -20.11 -10.49
N PRO A 566 -10.66 -20.54 -9.21
CA PRO A 566 -10.10 -19.69 -8.14
C PRO A 566 -8.61 -19.37 -8.31
N LEU A 567 -7.91 -20.12 -9.17
CA LEU A 567 -6.51 -19.92 -9.52
C LEU A 567 -6.33 -19.42 -10.97
N ASP A 568 -7.41 -18.93 -11.60
CA ASP A 568 -7.30 -18.31 -12.92
C ASP A 568 -7.21 -16.79 -12.78
N PHE A 569 -6.07 -16.25 -13.18
CA PHE A 569 -5.72 -14.83 -13.08
C PHE A 569 -5.67 -14.16 -14.46
N GLY A 570 -6.19 -14.83 -15.49
CA GLY A 570 -6.18 -14.31 -16.86
C GLY A 570 -4.80 -14.05 -17.44
N ILE A 571 -3.76 -14.72 -16.92
CA ILE A 571 -2.37 -14.54 -17.36
C ILE A 571 -2.18 -15.18 -18.72
N GLY A 572 -1.70 -14.37 -19.65
CA GLY A 572 -1.22 -14.72 -20.97
C GLY A 572 0.24 -14.32 -21.16
N LEU A 573 0.93 -14.97 -22.10
CA LEU A 573 2.32 -14.65 -22.44
C LEU A 573 2.41 -13.98 -23.81
N ASP A 574 3.17 -12.89 -23.90
CA ASP A 574 3.59 -12.31 -25.17
C ASP A 574 4.73 -13.13 -25.78
N TYR A 575 4.38 -14.25 -26.41
CA TYR A 575 5.38 -15.09 -27.08
C TYR A 575 6.09 -14.33 -28.22
N GLY A 576 5.39 -13.44 -28.92
CA GLY A 576 5.93 -12.72 -30.07
C GLY A 576 6.96 -11.66 -29.71
N LEU A 577 7.10 -11.31 -28.42
CA LEU A 577 7.90 -10.18 -27.96
C LEU A 577 7.44 -8.87 -28.64
N GLU A 578 6.12 -8.76 -28.86
CA GLU A 578 5.48 -7.68 -29.60
C GLU A 578 5.29 -6.42 -28.74
N ILE A 579 5.13 -6.56 -27.42
CA ILE A 579 5.03 -5.45 -26.47
C ILE A 579 6.42 -5.07 -25.95
N SER A 580 7.22 -6.08 -25.59
CA SER A 580 8.56 -5.91 -25.03
C SER A 580 9.49 -7.00 -25.54
N HIS A 581 10.76 -6.65 -25.71
CA HIS A 581 11.82 -7.56 -26.15
C HIS A 581 12.94 -7.57 -25.11
N SER A 582 13.26 -8.75 -24.57
CA SER A 582 14.43 -8.90 -23.70
C SER A 582 15.67 -9.03 -24.56
N SER A 583 16.69 -8.22 -24.29
CA SER A 583 18.00 -8.30 -24.94
C SER A 583 18.96 -9.27 -24.25
N VAL A 584 18.53 -9.94 -23.17
CA VAL A 584 19.38 -10.87 -22.42
C VAL A 584 19.77 -12.04 -23.32
N LEU A 585 21.07 -12.19 -23.58
CA LEU A 585 21.65 -13.19 -24.51
C LEU A 585 21.31 -12.97 -25.99
N SER A 586 20.70 -11.84 -26.33
CA SER A 586 20.18 -11.51 -27.67
C SER A 586 20.47 -10.06 -28.06
N GLU A 587 21.48 -9.43 -27.47
CA GLU A 587 21.80 -8.00 -27.66
C GLU A 587 22.05 -7.65 -29.14
N TRP A 588 22.46 -8.65 -29.94
CA TRP A 588 22.83 -8.50 -31.35
C TRP A 588 21.76 -9.06 -32.32
N ASP A 589 20.68 -9.64 -31.79
CA ASP A 589 19.60 -10.25 -32.59
C ASP A 589 18.65 -9.19 -33.16
N GLY A 590 18.70 -7.97 -32.62
CA GLY A 590 17.92 -6.83 -33.09
C GLY A 590 18.58 -6.07 -34.25
N ARG A 591 17.75 -5.37 -35.03
CA ARG A 591 18.18 -4.31 -35.95
C ARG A 591 17.38 -3.05 -35.64
N TRP A 592 18.06 -1.92 -35.57
CA TRP A 592 17.42 -0.62 -35.39
C TRP A 592 16.88 -0.15 -36.73
N LEU A 593 15.61 0.24 -36.75
CA LEU A 593 14.95 0.77 -37.93
C LEU A 593 14.64 2.25 -37.73
N THR A 594 14.91 3.05 -38.76
CA THR A 594 14.50 4.44 -38.81
C THR A 594 13.00 4.52 -39.09
N MET A 595 12.28 5.28 -38.26
CA MET A 595 10.82 5.41 -38.40
C MET A 595 10.45 6.01 -39.77
N ALA A 596 9.46 5.40 -40.42
CA ALA A 596 8.98 5.77 -41.76
C ALA A 596 10.02 5.68 -42.91
N ASP A 597 11.16 5.01 -42.69
CA ASP A 597 12.15 4.73 -43.72
C ASP A 597 12.04 3.27 -44.20
N VAL A 598 11.41 3.09 -45.37
CA VAL A 598 11.23 1.76 -45.97
C VAL A 598 12.54 1.22 -46.54
N ASP A 599 13.42 2.09 -47.02
CA ASP A 599 14.68 1.70 -47.63
C ASP A 599 15.64 1.21 -46.55
N ASP A 600 15.73 1.91 -45.41
CA ASP A 600 16.46 1.43 -44.22
C ASP A 600 15.90 0.08 -43.76
N ALA A 601 14.57 -0.05 -43.64
CA ALA A 601 13.97 -1.33 -43.27
C ALA A 601 14.33 -2.48 -44.23
N GLN A 602 14.39 -2.24 -45.54
CA GLN A 602 14.81 -3.24 -46.52
C GLN A 602 16.31 -3.53 -46.43
N ASP A 603 17.13 -2.50 -46.21
CA ASP A 603 18.58 -2.59 -46.11
C ASP A 603 19.02 -3.40 -44.89
N GLN A 604 18.39 -3.20 -43.73
CA GLN A 604 18.67 -3.94 -42.49
C GLN A 604 18.34 -5.45 -42.59
N GLN A 605 17.64 -5.88 -43.65
CA GLN A 605 17.22 -7.26 -43.87
C GLN A 605 17.98 -7.98 -44.99
N LYS A 606 18.94 -7.33 -45.65
CA LYS A 606 19.69 -7.90 -46.79
C LYS A 606 20.29 -9.27 -46.48
N ASP A 607 20.73 -9.49 -45.24
CA ASP A 607 21.43 -10.72 -44.83
C ASP A 607 20.53 -11.73 -44.09
N THR A 608 19.26 -11.42 -43.85
CA THR A 608 18.34 -12.26 -43.02
C THR A 608 17.16 -12.85 -43.79
N GLY A 609 17.12 -12.60 -45.11
CA GLY A 609 16.01 -12.95 -45.99
C GLY A 609 14.85 -11.99 -45.75
N GLN A 610 14.62 -11.04 -46.67
CA GLN A 610 13.64 -9.96 -46.56
C GLN A 610 12.22 -10.45 -46.15
N ARG A 611 11.91 -10.40 -44.85
CA ARG A 611 10.64 -10.87 -44.26
C ARG A 611 9.67 -9.72 -44.02
N MET A 612 10.17 -8.57 -43.61
CA MET A 612 9.42 -7.34 -43.38
C MET A 612 9.42 -6.49 -44.66
N LYS A 613 8.24 -6.10 -45.14
CA LYS A 613 8.10 -5.26 -46.35
C LYS A 613 8.05 -3.77 -46.05
N LYS A 614 7.71 -3.40 -44.81
CA LYS A 614 7.60 -2.04 -44.29
C LYS A 614 7.55 -2.07 -42.76
N VAL A 615 7.76 -0.90 -42.14
CA VAL A 615 7.46 -0.70 -40.72
C VAL A 615 5.97 -1.00 -40.45
N PRO A 616 5.62 -1.67 -39.34
CA PRO A 616 4.22 -1.96 -38.99
C PRO A 616 3.34 -0.70 -38.94
N ASN A 617 2.11 -0.80 -39.47
CA ASN A 617 1.19 0.33 -39.56
C ASN A 617 0.83 0.94 -38.21
N ASP A 618 0.68 0.11 -37.16
CA ASP A 618 0.38 0.58 -35.81
C ASP A 618 1.47 1.50 -35.25
N VAL A 619 2.72 1.29 -35.65
CA VAL A 619 3.85 2.17 -35.29
C VAL A 619 3.79 3.48 -36.08
N LEU A 620 3.43 3.43 -37.37
CA LEU A 620 3.35 4.60 -38.24
C LEU A 620 2.14 5.51 -37.97
N GLU A 621 1.03 4.92 -37.52
CA GLU A 621 -0.22 5.62 -37.20
C GLU A 621 -0.20 6.26 -35.80
N GLY A 622 0.76 5.91 -34.96
CA GLY A 622 0.93 6.49 -33.63
C GLY A 622 1.43 7.94 -33.68
N PRO A 623 1.25 8.72 -32.58
CA PRO A 623 1.81 10.05 -32.48
C PRO A 623 3.34 10.01 -32.65
N PRO A 624 3.97 10.93 -33.42
CA PRO A 624 5.41 11.05 -33.45
C PRO A 624 5.98 11.35 -32.06
N PRO A 625 7.25 10.98 -31.82
CA PRO A 625 7.96 11.38 -30.62
C PRO A 625 7.93 12.90 -30.41
N PHE A 626 8.03 13.34 -29.15
CA PHE A 626 8.08 14.75 -28.71
C PHE A 626 6.77 15.55 -28.87
N MET A 627 5.65 14.94 -29.22
CA MET A 627 4.36 15.65 -29.37
C MET A 627 3.76 16.11 -28.03
N GLY A 628 3.97 15.34 -26.96
CA GLY A 628 3.26 15.46 -25.68
C GLY A 628 4.02 16.22 -24.58
N LEU A 629 5.06 16.99 -24.90
CA LEU A 629 5.77 17.77 -23.89
C LEU A 629 4.88 18.94 -23.41
N PRO A 630 4.47 18.99 -22.12
CA PRO A 630 3.60 20.04 -21.63
C PRO A 630 4.37 21.36 -21.49
N ASP A 631 3.84 22.44 -22.08
CA ASP A 631 4.44 23.78 -22.01
C ASP A 631 4.38 24.41 -20.61
N ASN A 632 3.61 23.84 -19.66
CA ASN A 632 3.42 24.40 -18.32
C ASN A 632 3.30 23.29 -17.26
N VAL A 633 4.33 23.12 -16.44
CA VAL A 633 4.29 22.27 -15.25
C VAL A 633 3.92 23.13 -14.03
N VAL A 634 2.83 22.77 -13.36
CA VAL A 634 2.47 23.37 -12.06
C VAL A 634 3.46 22.84 -11.01
N SER A 635 4.27 23.72 -10.43
CA SER A 635 5.23 23.37 -9.39
C SER A 635 4.53 22.95 -8.10
N GLY A 636 4.78 21.72 -7.62
CA GLY A 636 4.37 21.29 -6.27
C GLY A 636 3.93 19.83 -6.11
N GLU A 637 3.51 19.15 -7.18
CA GLU A 637 2.97 17.76 -7.12
C GLU A 637 3.85 16.69 -7.79
N TRP A 638 4.93 17.07 -8.48
CA TRP A 638 5.74 16.16 -9.30
C TRP A 638 7.23 16.26 -8.98
N LEU A 639 7.94 15.12 -9.03
CA LEU A 639 9.40 15.11 -9.01
C LEU A 639 9.92 15.71 -10.32
N THR A 640 10.86 16.65 -10.22
CA THR A 640 11.47 17.22 -11.43
C THR A 640 12.47 16.24 -12.03
N TRP A 641 12.69 16.36 -13.34
CA TRP A 641 13.73 15.62 -14.05
C TRP A 641 15.09 15.78 -13.38
N ASP A 642 15.41 16.99 -12.95
CA ASP A 642 16.65 17.31 -12.26
C ASP A 642 16.76 16.60 -10.89
N THR A 643 15.66 16.57 -10.11
CA THR A 643 15.60 15.80 -8.86
C THR A 643 15.83 14.31 -9.10
N LEU A 644 15.34 13.78 -10.23
CA LEU A 644 15.47 12.37 -10.54
C LEU A 644 16.86 12.02 -11.11
N CYS A 645 17.44 12.86 -11.98
CA CYS A 645 18.49 12.43 -12.90
C CYS A 645 19.78 13.23 -12.86
N ARG A 646 19.88 14.29 -12.04
CA ARG A 646 21.11 15.06 -11.91
C ARG A 646 22.29 14.15 -11.54
N GLY A 647 23.40 14.30 -12.26
CA GLY A 647 24.62 13.49 -12.11
C GLY A 647 24.67 12.22 -12.98
N THR A 648 23.69 12.00 -13.86
CA THR A 648 23.67 10.86 -14.82
C THR A 648 23.84 11.29 -16.27
N GLU A 649 24.15 12.56 -16.53
CA GLU A 649 24.03 13.19 -17.86
C GLU A 649 24.94 12.54 -18.90
N ASP A 650 26.21 12.28 -18.54
CA ASP A 650 27.16 11.61 -19.43
C ASP A 650 26.73 10.17 -19.75
N GLU A 651 26.12 9.46 -18.80
CA GLU A 651 25.64 8.09 -19.02
C GLU A 651 24.36 8.05 -19.86
N VAL A 652 23.54 9.10 -19.81
CA VAL A 652 22.27 9.22 -20.53
C VAL A 652 22.50 9.70 -21.97
N PHE A 653 23.29 10.75 -22.18
CA PHE A 653 23.46 11.37 -23.51
C PHE A 653 24.79 11.05 -24.18
N GLY A 654 25.86 10.83 -23.41
CA GLY A 654 27.20 10.58 -23.96
C GLY A 654 27.79 11.76 -24.76
N ASP A 655 27.32 12.98 -24.55
CA ASP A 655 27.71 14.18 -25.30
C ASP A 655 28.81 15.02 -24.59
N SER A 656 29.13 14.69 -23.33
CA SER A 656 30.10 15.42 -22.49
C SER A 656 29.76 16.89 -22.25
N LEU A 657 28.50 17.30 -22.40
CA LEU A 657 28.07 18.71 -22.28
C LEU A 657 27.75 19.15 -20.84
N GLY A 658 27.76 18.23 -19.87
CA GLY A 658 27.44 18.51 -18.47
C GLY A 658 25.92 18.62 -18.21
N PRO A 659 25.48 19.25 -17.09
CA PRO A 659 24.08 19.26 -16.68
C PRO A 659 23.20 19.93 -17.73
N TRP A 660 22.38 19.12 -18.40
CA TRP A 660 21.26 19.43 -19.32
C TRP A 660 21.49 20.50 -20.40
N GLU A 661 22.75 20.71 -20.81
CA GLU A 661 23.25 21.98 -21.38
C GLU A 661 23.19 23.13 -20.36
N LYS A 662 24.29 23.87 -20.18
CA LYS A 662 24.25 25.19 -19.53
C LYS A 662 23.10 25.98 -20.17
N GLU A 663 22.01 26.21 -19.44
CA GLU A 663 21.01 27.24 -19.75
C GLU A 663 21.78 28.55 -19.96
N GLY A 664 22.07 28.86 -21.22
CA GLY A 664 23.05 29.85 -21.61
C GLY A 664 22.70 30.33 -23.00
N GLU A 665 21.86 31.35 -23.02
CA GLU A 665 21.75 32.42 -24.02
C GLU A 665 22.18 32.08 -25.46
N ASN A 666 21.22 32.24 -26.39
CA ASN A 666 21.32 32.18 -27.86
C ASN A 666 21.29 30.79 -28.52
N LYS A 667 20.08 30.29 -28.84
CA LYS A 667 19.90 29.21 -29.83
C LYS A 667 18.86 29.45 -30.92
N ASP A 668 18.61 30.71 -31.30
CA ASP A 668 18.01 31.01 -32.62
C ASP A 668 19.04 31.12 -33.77
N LYS A 669 20.34 30.88 -33.52
CA LYS A 669 21.39 31.10 -34.54
C LYS A 669 22.23 29.90 -34.96
N LYS A 670 22.10 28.70 -34.37
CA LYS A 670 23.02 27.59 -34.69
C LYS A 670 22.43 26.40 -35.44
N VAL A 671 21.11 26.32 -35.61
CA VAL A 671 20.50 25.23 -36.39
C VAL A 671 20.65 25.44 -37.91
N GLY A 672 20.74 26.70 -38.37
CA GLY A 672 20.94 27.02 -39.79
C GLY A 672 22.36 26.72 -40.31
N ASP A 673 23.39 26.99 -39.51
CA ASP A 673 24.78 26.91 -39.97
C ASP A 673 25.29 25.45 -40.11
N GLN A 674 24.80 24.52 -39.28
CA GLN A 674 25.19 23.11 -39.36
C GLN A 674 24.53 22.36 -40.54
N GLN A 675 23.38 22.81 -41.02
CA GLN A 675 22.76 22.24 -42.23
C GLN A 675 23.47 22.70 -43.51
N GLN A 676 23.93 23.96 -43.58
CA GLN A 676 24.72 24.44 -44.72
C GLN A 676 26.10 23.77 -44.83
N GLU A 677 26.76 23.49 -43.71
CA GLU A 677 28.08 22.85 -43.73
C GLU A 677 28.02 21.37 -44.16
N LYS A 678 26.91 20.67 -43.87
CA LYS A 678 26.65 19.30 -44.36
C LYS A 678 26.28 19.24 -45.84
N GLU A 679 25.56 20.23 -46.38
CA GLU A 679 25.30 20.30 -47.83
C GLU A 679 26.55 20.64 -48.64
N THR A 680 27.45 21.47 -48.10
CA THR A 680 28.69 21.86 -48.79
C THR A 680 29.69 20.68 -48.87
N ARG A 681 29.70 19.78 -47.86
CA ARG A 681 30.49 18.54 -47.91
C ARG A 681 29.91 17.43 -48.78
N ARG A 682 28.63 17.52 -49.18
CA ARG A 682 27.98 16.56 -50.09
C ARG A 682 28.10 16.95 -51.57
N LYS A 683 28.58 18.15 -51.89
CA LYS A 683 28.78 18.65 -53.26
C LYS A 683 30.25 18.94 -53.62
N GLY A 684 31.20 18.47 -52.81
CA GLY A 684 32.65 18.58 -53.04
C GLY A 684 33.26 17.27 -53.53
#